data_AF-A0A6M8VJS0-F1
#
_entry.id   AF-A0A6M8VJS0-F1
#
_cell.length_a   1.000
_cell.length_b   1.000
_cell.length_c   1.000
_cell.angle_alpha   90.00
_cell.angle_beta   90.00
_cell.angle_gamma   90.00
#
_symmetry.space_group_name_H-M   'P 1'
#
loop_
_entity.id
_entity.type
_entity.pdbx_description
1 polymer ?
#
loop_
_entity_poly.entity_id
_entity_poly.type
_entity_poly.pdbx_seq_one_letter_code
_entity_poly.pdbx_strand_id
1 'polypeptide(L)'
;MPTGTPTGSGLLRRSLAISLIVLAAFAATAWFGGRAWLSQSVMPYQGQVGLSGLSGKVEVLFDQRGIPRIYAETDADALRALGWLHAGERLLQMELIRRMTRGELAELVGEAALPLDVRHRAFGFYRRVIEAPPALEPETARLIDAYVGGINSSLQRDRPLPPGMVLLGAHPQPWTRADVLAIAYYQTFYPTTLVQRLSESWRAVTETFGESAGQWLAELPDWTVPTLPESAMTRASNTWVVAPERSASGAALHASDPHLDIDIAPGLWYAAGLHADESLDVIGVTVPGLPFVAMGHNGHSAWAFTVAPVDVFELYRQPRDSEQSMQLQGPHGPQTLLERRERFLVRGRDEPVEKTLYHTPLGPVIELNDQAALVLRWAGFELPVGELIHSGLSLNRATDFASFRQAATAMGALSVNWSYSDRQGNIGYVQSTPVPVRRHRRFFTVLDASDPETDWDGFYPPDERPFALNPSEGWLANANNHAAGENWPYPIPGYYKHLRMRRISAMLTQDQRFDRDDMTALQLNELSDRALSWKDWLAKVAAGSGRTAIAGELRAWNGEMAADSDMGGLFALWWHYLPRALFNDHSEIEWTRLRPLLDQWLHDDSGRMPLAGLDRDQAALTALEDALKVGIHPLGRIQQLTIRHPLARNPLIDRWLGLTRGPLPVGGDAGSPNVAYVSFDPDSGRLAMRAGASMRYVMDWADVDRFSLNLTLGQSGNPFSPHFDDFLNDWRSGRPWTVPWGRATVEARAQSRLEFRPQ
;
A
#
# COMPACT_ATOMS: atom_id res chain seq x y z
N MET A 1 -48.30 -55.17 -45.25
CA MET A 1 -47.73 -54.24 -44.26
C MET A 1 -46.77 -55.02 -43.38
N PRO A 2 -45.56 -54.48 -43.14
CA PRO A 2 -45.12 -54.34 -41.76
C PRO A 2 -44.64 -52.90 -41.50
N THR A 3 -45.35 -52.21 -40.61
CA THR A 3 -44.95 -50.93 -40.02
C THR A 3 -43.89 -51.21 -38.96
N GLY A 4 -42.62 -51.02 -39.32
CA GLY A 4 -41.51 -51.07 -38.37
C GLY A 4 -41.69 -50.02 -37.28
N THR A 5 -41.94 -50.47 -36.06
CA THR A 5 -41.98 -49.62 -34.87
C THR A 5 -40.58 -49.05 -34.62
N PRO A 6 -40.41 -47.72 -34.50
CA PRO A 6 -39.11 -47.13 -34.22
C PRO A 6 -38.62 -47.61 -32.84
N THR A 7 -37.46 -48.25 -32.82
CA THR A 7 -36.80 -48.75 -31.62
C THR A 7 -36.65 -47.62 -30.58
N GLY A 8 -37.07 -47.86 -29.33
CA GLY A 8 -37.09 -46.86 -28.24
C GLY A 8 -35.77 -46.11 -27.98
N SER A 9 -34.64 -46.64 -28.46
CA SER A 9 -33.33 -45.98 -28.46
C SER A 9 -33.28 -44.69 -29.28
N GLY A 10 -34.05 -44.57 -30.37
CA GLY A 10 -34.07 -43.39 -31.23
C GLY A 10 -34.85 -42.21 -30.63
N LEU A 11 -35.94 -42.49 -29.91
CA LEU A 11 -36.72 -41.49 -29.19
C LEU A 11 -35.96 -40.97 -27.97
N LEU A 12 -35.32 -41.85 -27.19
CA LEU A 12 -34.45 -41.47 -26.07
C LEU A 12 -33.27 -40.61 -26.53
N ARG A 13 -32.60 -40.95 -27.64
CA ARG A 13 -31.51 -40.13 -28.20
C ARG A 13 -31.99 -38.75 -28.66
N ARG A 14 -33.18 -38.66 -29.28
CA ARG A 14 -33.77 -37.37 -29.70
C ARG A 14 -34.16 -36.51 -28.51
N SER A 15 -34.83 -37.08 -27.50
CA SER A 15 -35.19 -36.35 -26.27
C SER A 15 -33.96 -35.87 -25.52
N LEU A 16 -32.92 -36.71 -25.40
CA LEU A 16 -31.65 -36.31 -24.79
C LEU A 16 -30.98 -35.18 -25.58
N ALA A 17 -30.94 -35.26 -26.92
CA ALA A 17 -30.38 -34.20 -27.76
C ALA A 17 -31.15 -32.88 -27.61
N ILE A 18 -32.48 -32.92 -27.57
CA ILE A 18 -33.32 -31.73 -27.35
C ILE A 18 -33.05 -31.14 -25.96
N SER A 19 -33.01 -31.96 -24.90
CA SER A 19 -32.71 -31.50 -23.54
C SER A 19 -31.31 -30.87 -23.46
N LEU A 20 -30.31 -31.43 -24.13
CA LEU A 20 -28.96 -30.85 -24.19
C LEU A 20 -28.95 -29.52 -24.95
N ILE A 21 -29.71 -29.38 -26.04
CA ILE A 21 -29.83 -28.11 -26.78
C ILE A 21 -30.53 -27.06 -25.92
N VAL A 22 -31.61 -27.42 -25.21
CA VAL A 22 -32.33 -26.51 -24.31
C VAL A 22 -31.44 -26.08 -23.15
N LEU A 23 -30.70 -27.02 -22.55
CA LEU A 23 -29.75 -26.71 -21.48
C LEU A 23 -28.61 -25.82 -21.99
N ALA A 24 -28.08 -26.08 -23.19
CA ALA A 24 -27.07 -25.24 -23.82
C ALA A 24 -27.60 -23.84 -24.15
N ALA A 25 -28.83 -23.72 -24.65
CA ALA A 25 -29.48 -22.45 -24.93
C ALA A 25 -29.75 -21.65 -23.64
N PHE A 26 -30.20 -22.31 -22.58
CA PHE A 26 -30.38 -21.70 -21.27
C PHE A 26 -29.04 -21.23 -20.69
N ALA A 27 -28.00 -22.08 -20.72
CA ALA A 27 -26.65 -21.73 -20.26
C ALA A 27 -26.07 -20.56 -21.07
N ALA A 28 -26.24 -20.55 -22.38
CA ALA A 28 -25.84 -19.44 -23.24
C ALA A 28 -26.59 -18.15 -22.88
N THR A 29 -27.91 -18.24 -22.67
CA THR A 29 -28.74 -17.09 -22.29
C THR A 29 -28.34 -16.54 -20.93
N ALA A 30 -28.10 -17.40 -19.94
CA ALA A 30 -27.58 -17.00 -18.63
C ALA A 30 -26.18 -16.38 -18.73
N TRP A 31 -25.30 -16.95 -19.58
CA TRP A 31 -23.95 -16.47 -19.79
C TRP A 31 -23.91 -15.09 -20.46
N PHE A 32 -24.58 -14.92 -21.60
CA PHE A 32 -24.59 -13.66 -22.35
C PHE A 32 -25.52 -12.62 -21.73
N GLY A 33 -26.72 -13.03 -21.30
CA GLY A 33 -27.68 -12.17 -20.61
C GLY A 33 -27.15 -11.67 -19.27
N GLY A 34 -26.48 -12.55 -18.50
CA GLY A 34 -25.82 -12.16 -17.25
C GLY A 34 -24.70 -11.13 -17.45
N ARG A 35 -23.87 -11.28 -18.50
CA ARG A 35 -22.86 -10.25 -18.83
C ARG A 35 -23.50 -8.95 -19.28
N ALA A 36 -24.52 -9.00 -20.12
CA ALA A 36 -25.21 -7.81 -20.60
C ALA A 36 -25.85 -7.04 -19.43
N TRP A 37 -26.50 -7.74 -18.50
CA TRP A 37 -27.05 -7.14 -17.29
C TRP A 37 -25.95 -6.56 -16.39
N LEU A 38 -24.90 -7.32 -16.08
CA LEU A 38 -23.79 -6.84 -15.25
C LEU A 38 -23.04 -5.67 -15.89
N SER A 39 -22.93 -5.58 -17.22
CA SER A 39 -22.29 -4.45 -17.90
C SER A 39 -23.01 -3.12 -17.66
N GLN A 40 -24.29 -3.14 -17.30
CA GLN A 40 -25.06 -1.93 -16.97
C GLN A 40 -24.68 -1.35 -15.59
N SER A 41 -23.93 -2.09 -14.78
CA SER A 41 -23.39 -1.62 -13.49
C SER A 41 -22.29 -0.56 -13.64
N VAL A 42 -21.74 -0.36 -14.85
CA VAL A 42 -20.79 0.72 -15.12
C VAL A 42 -21.49 2.06 -14.92
N MET A 43 -20.86 2.98 -14.18
CA MET A 43 -21.44 4.31 -13.96
C MET A 43 -21.47 5.13 -15.26
N PRO A 44 -22.40 6.09 -15.41
CA PRO A 44 -22.38 6.99 -16.54
C PRO A 44 -21.20 7.96 -16.46
N TYR A 45 -20.48 8.14 -17.57
CA TYR A 45 -19.45 9.18 -17.76
C TYR A 45 -19.98 10.41 -18.50
N GLN A 46 -21.27 10.40 -18.85
CA GLN A 46 -21.90 11.47 -19.60
C GLN A 46 -23.37 11.65 -19.24
N GLY A 47 -23.89 12.85 -19.52
CA GLY A 47 -25.30 13.19 -19.35
C GLY A 47 -25.57 13.93 -18.04
N GLN A 48 -26.78 13.81 -17.53
CA GLN A 48 -27.23 14.50 -16.31
C GLN A 48 -27.69 13.49 -15.26
N VAL A 49 -27.29 13.72 -14.02
CA VAL A 49 -27.69 12.91 -12.86
C VAL A 49 -28.19 13.85 -11.78
N GLY A 50 -29.36 13.57 -11.22
CA GLY A 50 -29.81 14.27 -10.03
C GLY A 50 -29.00 13.80 -8.81
N LEU A 51 -28.52 14.73 -7.99
CA LEU A 51 -27.74 14.45 -6.78
C LEU A 51 -28.28 15.29 -5.63
N SER A 52 -28.91 14.63 -4.65
CA SER A 52 -29.54 15.29 -3.51
C SER A 52 -28.51 15.97 -2.61
N GLY A 53 -28.88 17.14 -2.08
CA GLY A 53 -28.05 17.90 -1.15
C GLY A 53 -26.94 18.73 -1.82
N LEU A 54 -26.99 18.92 -3.14
CA LEU A 54 -26.19 19.92 -3.83
C LEU A 54 -26.76 21.32 -3.61
N SER A 55 -25.88 22.31 -3.44
CA SER A 55 -26.26 23.73 -3.42
C SER A 55 -26.35 24.33 -4.82
N GLY A 56 -25.53 23.85 -5.75
CA GLY A 56 -25.48 24.28 -7.14
C GLY A 56 -25.28 23.12 -8.12
N LYS A 57 -25.09 23.45 -9.40
CA LYS A 57 -24.72 22.47 -10.43
C LYS A 57 -23.24 22.09 -10.25
N VAL A 58 -22.92 20.80 -10.46
CA VAL A 58 -21.54 20.33 -10.55
C VAL A 58 -21.28 19.76 -11.94
N GLU A 59 -20.20 20.19 -12.58
CA GLU A 59 -19.74 19.68 -13.87
C GLU A 59 -18.56 18.73 -13.67
N VAL A 60 -18.57 17.58 -14.35
CA VAL A 60 -17.45 16.64 -14.36
C VAL A 60 -17.02 16.41 -15.79
N LEU A 61 -15.78 16.78 -16.10
CA LEU A 61 -15.14 16.50 -17.38
C LEU A 61 -14.20 15.31 -17.22
N PHE A 62 -14.36 14.28 -18.06
CA PHE A 62 -13.49 13.10 -18.05
C PHE A 62 -12.52 13.15 -19.22
N ASP A 63 -11.24 12.85 -18.95
CA ASP A 63 -10.26 12.63 -20.01
C ASP A 63 -10.37 11.22 -20.64
N GLN A 64 -9.47 10.90 -21.57
CA GLN A 64 -9.45 9.58 -22.24
C GLN A 64 -9.18 8.40 -21.30
N ARG A 65 -8.65 8.66 -20.10
CA ARG A 65 -8.39 7.66 -19.06
C ARG A 65 -9.46 7.62 -17.97
N GLY A 66 -10.53 8.39 -18.14
CA GLY A 66 -11.61 8.49 -17.16
C GLY A 66 -11.21 9.24 -15.90
N ILE A 67 -10.15 10.07 -15.92
CA ILE A 67 -9.83 10.94 -14.79
C ILE A 67 -10.81 12.12 -14.76
N PRO A 68 -11.65 12.26 -13.71
CA PRO A 68 -12.57 13.38 -13.60
C PRO A 68 -11.87 14.70 -13.25
N ARG A 69 -12.43 15.79 -13.77
CA ARG A 69 -12.23 17.18 -13.31
C ARG A 69 -13.58 17.69 -12.83
N ILE A 70 -13.74 17.83 -11.53
CA ILE A 70 -14.98 18.19 -10.86
C ILE A 70 -14.98 19.70 -10.63
N TYR A 71 -15.90 20.41 -11.27
CA TYR A 71 -16.10 21.84 -11.13
C TYR A 71 -17.37 22.13 -10.34
N ALA A 72 -17.26 22.86 -9.23
CA ALA A 72 -18.37 23.20 -8.34
C ALA A 72 -18.22 24.61 -7.77
N GLU A 73 -19.31 25.18 -7.25
CA GLU A 73 -19.25 26.47 -6.52
C GLU A 73 -18.73 26.30 -5.10
N THR A 74 -19.01 25.15 -4.45
CA THR A 74 -18.63 24.88 -3.05
C THR A 74 -17.81 23.61 -2.92
N ASP A 75 -16.95 23.56 -1.89
CA ASP A 75 -16.14 22.40 -1.56
C ASP A 75 -17.02 21.20 -1.19
N ALA A 76 -18.15 21.45 -0.53
CA ALA A 76 -19.12 20.41 -0.20
C ALA A 76 -19.72 19.77 -1.46
N ASP A 77 -20.06 20.56 -2.47
CA ASP A 77 -20.61 20.03 -3.73
C ASP A 77 -19.53 19.24 -4.50
N ALA A 78 -18.29 19.73 -4.52
CA ALA A 78 -17.16 19.01 -5.11
C ALA A 78 -16.92 17.66 -4.42
N LEU A 79 -16.88 17.63 -3.08
CA LEU A 79 -16.67 16.41 -2.31
C LEU A 79 -17.87 15.46 -2.36
N ARG A 80 -19.10 15.98 -2.46
CA ARG A 80 -20.29 15.16 -2.72
C ARG A 80 -20.19 14.46 -4.08
N ALA A 81 -19.79 15.17 -5.12
CA ALA A 81 -19.54 14.55 -6.43
C ALA A 81 -18.40 13.52 -6.38
N LEU A 82 -17.30 13.81 -5.66
CA LEU A 82 -16.20 12.86 -5.46
C LEU A 82 -16.69 11.57 -4.77
N GLY A 83 -17.49 11.68 -3.71
CA GLY A 83 -18.06 10.53 -3.01
C GLY A 83 -18.96 9.69 -3.92
N TRP A 84 -19.75 10.33 -4.78
CA TRP A 84 -20.58 9.65 -5.76
C TRP A 84 -19.74 8.86 -6.78
N LEU A 85 -18.65 9.47 -7.28
CA LEU A 85 -17.72 8.87 -8.25
C LEU A 85 -16.93 7.72 -7.63
N HIS A 86 -16.39 7.90 -6.43
CA HIS A 86 -15.72 6.82 -5.69
C HIS A 86 -16.64 5.61 -5.54
N ALA A 87 -17.90 5.80 -5.11
CA ALA A 87 -18.86 4.71 -5.02
C ALA A 87 -19.24 4.13 -6.39
N GLY A 88 -19.31 4.96 -7.43
CA GLY A 88 -19.61 4.51 -8.80
C GLY A 88 -18.52 3.62 -9.40
N GLU A 89 -17.26 3.93 -9.12
CA GLU A 89 -16.09 3.26 -9.69
C GLU A 89 -15.52 2.15 -8.81
N ARG A 90 -15.57 2.33 -7.49
CA ARG A 90 -14.77 1.57 -6.51
C ARG A 90 -15.61 0.91 -5.43
N LEU A 91 -16.91 0.71 -5.63
CA LEU A 91 -17.83 0.20 -4.60
C LEU A 91 -17.32 -1.05 -3.87
N LEU A 92 -16.88 -2.08 -4.60
CA LEU A 92 -16.38 -3.31 -3.98
C LEU A 92 -15.12 -3.05 -3.14
N GLN A 93 -14.18 -2.27 -3.68
CA GLN A 93 -12.95 -1.90 -2.96
C GLN A 93 -13.30 -1.17 -1.66
N MET A 94 -14.19 -0.18 -1.74
CA MET A 94 -14.65 0.59 -0.59
C MET A 94 -15.36 -0.29 0.45
N GLU A 95 -16.22 -1.22 0.02
CA GLU A 95 -16.93 -2.15 0.92
C GLU A 95 -15.96 -3.12 1.62
N LEU A 96 -14.96 -3.64 0.90
CA LEU A 96 -13.94 -4.53 1.48
C LEU A 96 -13.08 -3.79 2.51
N ILE A 97 -12.64 -2.56 2.21
CA ILE A 97 -11.88 -1.73 3.16
C ILE A 97 -12.75 -1.41 4.38
N ARG A 98 -14.01 -0.97 4.17
CA ARG A 98 -14.96 -0.70 5.25
C ARG A 98 -15.11 -1.90 6.18
N ARG A 99 -15.41 -3.08 5.63
CA ARG A 99 -15.56 -4.31 6.42
C ARG A 99 -14.27 -4.72 7.12
N MET A 100 -13.12 -4.53 6.49
CA MET A 100 -11.82 -4.78 7.12
C MET A 100 -11.65 -3.91 8.37
N THR A 101 -11.90 -2.61 8.26
CA THR A 101 -11.77 -1.67 9.38
C THR A 101 -12.74 -1.93 10.54
N ARG A 102 -13.90 -2.51 10.24
CA ARG A 102 -14.94 -2.86 11.22
C ARG A 102 -14.79 -4.28 11.78
N GLY A 103 -13.97 -5.12 11.15
CA GLY A 103 -13.88 -6.54 11.46
C GLY A 103 -15.18 -7.28 11.13
N GLU A 104 -15.61 -7.17 9.87
CA GLU A 104 -16.85 -7.72 9.31
C GLU A 104 -16.63 -8.42 7.94
N LEU A 105 -15.39 -8.84 7.62
CA LEU A 105 -15.09 -9.54 6.37
C LEU A 105 -15.56 -10.99 6.38
N ALA A 106 -15.55 -11.67 7.52
CA ALA A 106 -16.01 -13.05 7.67
C ALA A 106 -17.50 -13.20 7.34
N GLU A 107 -18.29 -12.14 7.53
CA GLU A 107 -19.69 -12.09 7.11
C GLU A 107 -19.83 -12.26 5.59
N LEU A 108 -18.82 -11.81 4.83
CA LEU A 108 -18.84 -11.79 3.38
C LEU A 108 -18.15 -13.02 2.76
N VAL A 109 -17.00 -13.41 3.30
CA VAL A 109 -16.13 -14.45 2.70
C VAL A 109 -15.97 -15.70 3.56
N GLY A 110 -16.58 -15.73 4.75
CA GLY A 110 -16.62 -16.91 5.63
C GLY A 110 -15.42 -17.04 6.56
N GLU A 111 -15.27 -18.24 7.11
CA GLU A 111 -14.36 -18.57 8.23
C GLU A 111 -12.92 -18.09 8.03
N ALA A 112 -12.41 -18.13 6.80
CA ALA A 112 -11.03 -17.75 6.49
C ALA A 112 -10.71 -16.29 6.86
N ALA A 113 -11.70 -15.41 6.95
CA ALA A 113 -11.51 -14.02 7.37
C ALA A 113 -11.76 -13.78 8.87
N LEU A 114 -12.29 -14.76 9.62
CA LEU A 114 -12.59 -14.58 11.04
C LEU A 114 -11.37 -14.19 11.89
N PRO A 115 -10.16 -14.77 11.69
CA PRO A 115 -8.97 -14.33 12.44
C PRO A 115 -8.61 -12.87 12.19
N LEU A 116 -8.82 -12.38 10.96
CA LEU A 116 -8.59 -10.97 10.60
C LEU A 116 -9.60 -10.07 11.30
N ASP A 117 -10.88 -10.45 11.31
CA ASP A 117 -11.96 -9.70 11.95
C ASP A 117 -11.77 -9.60 13.46
N VAL A 118 -11.47 -10.73 14.13
CA VAL A 118 -11.20 -10.77 15.58
C VAL A 118 -10.09 -9.79 15.95
N ARG A 119 -9.04 -9.75 15.13
CA ARG A 119 -7.90 -8.86 15.34
C ARG A 119 -8.25 -7.39 15.09
N HIS A 120 -9.00 -7.08 14.04
CA HIS A 120 -9.43 -5.70 13.76
C HIS A 120 -10.40 -5.16 14.82
N ARG A 121 -11.30 -6.02 15.35
CA ARG A 121 -12.13 -5.64 16.50
C ARG A 121 -11.34 -5.49 17.80
N ALA A 122 -10.26 -6.27 17.98
CA ALA A 122 -9.35 -6.07 19.10
C ALA A 122 -8.63 -4.71 18.99
N PHE A 123 -8.06 -4.36 17.83
CA PHE A 123 -7.53 -3.00 17.65
C PHE A 123 -8.60 -1.95 17.76
N GLY A 124 -9.85 -2.24 17.39
CA GLY A 124 -11.02 -1.41 17.66
C GLY A 124 -10.97 -0.06 16.96
N PHE A 125 -10.54 -0.01 15.69
CA PHE A 125 -10.52 1.21 14.87
C PHE A 125 -11.92 1.83 14.77
N TYR A 126 -12.89 1.06 14.28
CA TYR A 126 -14.27 1.51 14.21
C TYR A 126 -14.87 1.75 15.59
N ARG A 127 -14.59 0.86 16.57
CA ARG A 127 -15.07 0.99 17.96
C ARG A 127 -14.72 2.34 18.57
N ARG A 128 -13.47 2.78 18.46
CA ARG A 128 -13.00 4.06 19.02
C ARG A 128 -13.78 5.23 18.46
N VAL A 129 -14.05 5.21 17.15
CA VAL A 129 -14.82 6.25 16.48
C VAL A 129 -16.28 6.30 16.93
N ILE A 130 -16.91 5.18 17.25
CA ILE A 130 -18.32 5.17 17.67
C ILE A 130 -18.51 5.39 19.18
N GLU A 131 -17.59 4.90 20.02
CA GLU A 131 -17.69 5.01 21.49
C GLU A 131 -17.11 6.31 22.02
N ALA A 132 -16.09 6.86 21.35
CA ALA A 132 -15.51 8.16 21.62
C ALA A 132 -15.33 8.94 20.31
N PRO A 133 -16.43 9.42 19.70
CA PRO A 133 -16.37 10.16 18.44
C PRO A 133 -15.38 11.31 18.52
N PRO A 134 -14.42 11.42 17.58
CA PRO A 134 -13.45 12.50 17.62
C PRO A 134 -14.16 13.84 17.46
N ALA A 135 -13.71 14.85 18.19
CA ALA A 135 -14.11 16.23 17.94
C ALA A 135 -13.67 16.62 16.52
N LEU A 136 -14.59 17.20 15.75
CA LEU A 136 -14.32 17.68 14.41
C LEU A 136 -14.66 19.17 14.35
N GLU A 137 -13.82 19.92 13.66
CA GLU A 137 -14.17 21.27 13.25
C GLU A 137 -15.48 21.25 12.45
N PRO A 138 -16.39 22.24 12.64
CA PRO A 138 -17.69 22.27 11.97
C PRO A 138 -17.60 22.15 10.44
N GLU A 139 -16.58 22.78 9.85
CA GLU A 139 -16.31 22.69 8.42
C GLU A 139 -15.93 21.25 8.01
N THR A 140 -14.96 20.64 8.69
CA THR A 140 -14.52 19.26 8.43
C THR A 140 -15.69 18.28 8.55
N ALA A 141 -16.54 18.44 9.56
CA ALA A 141 -17.73 17.63 9.74
C ALA A 141 -18.71 17.77 8.55
N ARG A 142 -18.98 19.01 8.11
CA ARG A 142 -19.83 19.30 6.94
C ARG A 142 -19.27 18.67 5.66
N LEU A 143 -17.96 18.76 5.44
CA LEU A 143 -17.30 18.23 4.24
C LEU A 143 -17.30 16.69 4.20
N ILE A 144 -17.11 16.03 5.35
CA ILE A 144 -17.27 14.56 5.44
C ILE A 144 -18.73 14.16 5.15
N ASP A 145 -19.71 14.88 5.71
CA ASP A 145 -21.12 14.57 5.49
C ASP A 145 -21.52 14.75 4.02
N ALA A 146 -20.96 15.76 3.33
CA ALA A 146 -21.19 15.96 1.91
C ALA A 146 -20.63 14.78 1.08
N TYR A 147 -19.40 14.38 1.35
CA TYR A 147 -18.77 13.21 0.72
C TYR A 147 -19.57 11.91 0.97
N VAL A 148 -19.97 11.65 2.22
CA VAL A 148 -20.81 10.49 2.59
C VAL A 148 -22.17 10.55 1.91
N GLY A 149 -22.79 11.73 1.82
CA GLY A 149 -24.03 11.96 1.08
C GLY A 149 -23.89 11.57 -0.39
N GLY A 150 -22.77 11.93 -1.02
CA GLY A 150 -22.43 11.53 -2.39
C GLY A 150 -22.36 10.02 -2.58
N ILE A 151 -21.64 9.32 -1.68
CA ILE A 151 -21.58 7.86 -1.67
C ILE A 151 -22.99 7.28 -1.60
N ASN A 152 -23.78 7.72 -0.62
CA ASN A 152 -25.11 7.18 -0.36
C ASN A 152 -26.08 7.42 -1.53
N SER A 153 -26.03 8.58 -2.18
CA SER A 153 -26.81 8.85 -3.40
C SER A 153 -26.39 7.93 -4.56
N SER A 154 -25.11 7.56 -4.67
CA SER A 154 -24.65 6.60 -5.68
C SER A 154 -25.18 5.18 -5.44
N LEU A 155 -25.39 4.80 -4.17
CA LEU A 155 -25.96 3.49 -3.79
C LEU A 155 -27.45 3.36 -4.11
N GLN A 156 -28.18 4.47 -4.20
CA GLN A 156 -29.63 4.48 -4.45
C GLN A 156 -30.01 4.43 -5.94
N ARG A 157 -29.04 4.32 -6.85
CA ARG A 157 -29.29 4.32 -8.29
C ARG A 157 -30.02 3.05 -8.72
N ASP A 158 -30.94 3.20 -9.68
CA ASP A 158 -31.58 2.08 -10.37
C ASP A 158 -30.62 1.46 -11.39
N ARG A 159 -29.57 0.79 -10.88
CA ARG A 159 -28.57 0.07 -11.66
C ARG A 159 -28.16 -1.21 -10.95
N PRO A 160 -27.76 -2.25 -11.70
CA PRO A 160 -27.15 -3.43 -11.11
C PRO A 160 -25.91 -3.07 -10.29
N LEU A 161 -25.71 -3.77 -9.19
CA LEU A 161 -24.45 -3.70 -8.44
C LEU A 161 -23.29 -4.24 -9.29
N PRO A 162 -22.04 -3.78 -9.06
CA PRO A 162 -20.90 -4.28 -9.80
C PRO A 162 -20.69 -5.78 -9.56
N PRO A 163 -20.05 -6.50 -10.51
CA PRO A 163 -19.99 -7.97 -10.50
C PRO A 163 -19.56 -8.58 -9.17
N GLY A 164 -18.57 -7.98 -8.49
CA GLY A 164 -18.11 -8.52 -7.20
C GLY A 164 -19.09 -8.38 -6.06
N MET A 165 -19.91 -7.33 -6.05
CA MET A 165 -20.97 -7.20 -5.04
C MET A 165 -22.03 -8.28 -5.26
N VAL A 166 -22.47 -8.48 -6.51
CA VAL A 166 -23.47 -9.50 -6.86
C VAL A 166 -22.95 -10.91 -6.56
N LEU A 167 -21.74 -11.25 -7.02
CA LEU A 167 -21.18 -12.60 -6.88
C LEU A 167 -20.87 -12.96 -5.42
N LEU A 168 -20.52 -11.98 -4.59
CA LEU A 168 -20.33 -12.21 -3.16
C LEU A 168 -21.64 -12.18 -2.38
N GLY A 169 -22.76 -11.73 -2.97
CA GLY A 169 -24.01 -11.49 -2.25
C GLY A 169 -23.92 -10.30 -1.29
N ALA A 170 -23.06 -9.32 -1.59
CA ALA A 170 -22.90 -8.12 -0.78
C ALA A 170 -24.02 -7.13 -1.07
N HIS A 171 -24.70 -6.70 -0.01
CA HIS A 171 -25.71 -5.64 -0.07
C HIS A 171 -25.15 -4.39 0.59
N PRO A 172 -24.86 -3.30 -0.17
CA PRO A 172 -24.23 -2.12 0.40
C PRO A 172 -25.15 -1.48 1.42
N GLN A 173 -24.60 -1.16 2.59
CA GLN A 173 -25.29 -0.39 3.63
C GLN A 173 -24.96 1.10 3.49
N PRO A 174 -25.85 2.00 3.92
CA PRO A 174 -25.53 3.43 3.98
C PRO A 174 -24.21 3.68 4.71
N TRP A 175 -23.36 4.50 4.11
CA TRP A 175 -22.13 4.98 4.70
C TRP A 175 -22.44 6.07 5.72
N THR A 176 -21.58 6.14 6.73
CA THR A 176 -21.64 7.11 7.82
C THR A 176 -20.30 7.82 7.96
N ARG A 177 -20.29 8.93 8.70
CA ARG A 177 -19.05 9.59 9.11
C ARG A 177 -18.08 8.64 9.82
N ALA A 178 -18.61 7.71 10.61
CA ALA A 178 -17.81 6.75 11.34
C ALA A 178 -17.03 5.80 10.41
N ASP A 179 -17.58 5.47 9.24
CA ASP A 179 -16.88 4.64 8.24
C ASP A 179 -15.67 5.40 7.67
N VAL A 180 -15.81 6.68 7.33
CA VAL A 180 -14.70 7.52 6.82
C VAL A 180 -13.60 7.66 7.87
N LEU A 181 -13.97 7.94 9.12
CA LEU A 181 -13.01 8.11 10.22
C LEU A 181 -12.32 6.79 10.61
N ALA A 182 -13.03 5.65 10.56
CA ALA A 182 -12.42 4.34 10.81
C ALA A 182 -11.40 3.97 9.71
N ILE A 183 -11.69 4.32 8.45
CA ILE A 183 -10.75 4.18 7.35
C ILE A 183 -9.54 5.08 7.55
N ALA A 184 -9.74 6.35 7.92
CA ALA A 184 -8.64 7.25 8.26
C ALA A 184 -7.73 6.68 9.37
N TYR A 185 -8.33 6.11 10.41
CA TYR A 185 -7.62 5.46 11.51
C TYR A 185 -6.81 4.26 11.04
N TYR A 186 -7.39 3.43 10.17
CA TYR A 186 -6.70 2.29 9.60
C TYR A 186 -5.51 2.72 8.72
N GLN A 187 -5.64 3.84 7.98
CA GLN A 187 -4.54 4.36 7.17
C GLN A 187 -3.35 4.85 8.01
N THR A 188 -3.56 5.36 9.23
CA THR A 188 -2.43 5.74 10.11
C THR A 188 -1.72 4.55 10.73
N PHE A 189 -2.41 3.43 10.90
CA PHE A 189 -1.84 2.20 11.45
C PHE A 189 -0.89 1.50 10.47
N TYR A 190 -1.08 1.75 9.20
CA TYR A 190 -0.45 1.01 8.13
C TYR A 190 1.09 1.17 8.02
N PRO A 191 1.70 2.36 8.16
CA PRO A 191 3.15 2.51 8.25
C PRO A 191 3.81 1.63 9.32
N THR A 192 3.12 1.42 10.45
CA THR A 192 3.58 0.61 11.59
C THR A 192 3.85 -0.85 11.18
N THR A 193 3.11 -1.36 10.20
CA THR A 193 3.26 -2.75 9.70
C THR A 193 4.61 -3.00 9.01
N LEU A 194 5.29 -1.94 8.54
CA LEU A 194 6.62 -2.08 7.93
C LEU A 194 7.69 -2.37 8.99
N VAL A 195 7.60 -1.70 10.15
CA VAL A 195 8.48 -1.93 11.31
C VAL A 195 8.25 -3.34 11.86
N GLN A 196 7.00 -3.79 11.92
CA GLN A 196 6.63 -5.13 12.39
C GLN A 196 7.29 -6.27 11.60
N ARG A 197 7.32 -6.21 10.27
CA ARG A 197 7.92 -7.29 9.46
C ARG A 197 9.38 -7.53 9.80
N LEU A 198 10.11 -6.46 10.06
CA LEU A 198 11.50 -6.58 10.45
C LEU A 198 11.58 -7.21 11.83
N SER A 199 10.77 -6.79 12.80
CA SER A 199 10.65 -7.50 14.09
C SER A 199 10.42 -9.02 13.97
N GLU A 200 9.53 -9.46 13.08
CA GLU A 200 9.24 -10.90 12.89
C GLU A 200 10.44 -11.66 12.32
N SER A 201 11.17 -11.06 11.37
CA SER A 201 12.43 -11.57 10.85
C SER A 201 13.47 -11.74 11.97
N TRP A 202 13.47 -10.83 12.94
CA TRP A 202 14.41 -10.80 14.06
C TRP A 202 14.16 -11.91 15.08
N ARG A 203 12.90 -12.10 15.53
CA ARG A 203 12.55 -13.16 16.48
C ARG A 203 12.98 -14.54 15.99
N ALA A 204 12.76 -14.81 14.71
CA ALA A 204 13.17 -16.07 14.09
C ALA A 204 14.68 -16.33 14.21
N VAL A 205 15.51 -15.27 14.25
CA VAL A 205 16.95 -15.39 14.49
C VAL A 205 17.24 -15.62 15.97
N THR A 206 16.65 -14.86 16.89
CA THR A 206 16.89 -15.01 18.33
C THR A 206 16.51 -16.40 18.84
N GLU A 207 15.31 -16.89 18.48
CA GLU A 207 14.81 -18.22 18.86
C GLU A 207 15.75 -19.34 18.38
N THR A 208 16.38 -19.16 17.21
CA THR A 208 17.15 -20.24 16.59
C THR A 208 18.63 -20.22 16.94
N PHE A 209 19.26 -19.04 16.96
CA PHE A 209 20.71 -18.90 17.14
C PHE A 209 21.10 -18.49 18.57
N GLY A 210 20.11 -18.35 19.46
CA GLY A 210 20.29 -18.05 20.89
C GLY A 210 20.60 -16.58 21.17
N GLU A 211 20.56 -16.21 22.46
CA GLU A 211 20.74 -14.84 22.93
C GLU A 211 22.05 -14.20 22.44
N SER A 212 23.13 -14.95 22.23
CA SER A 212 24.42 -14.39 21.77
C SER A 212 24.41 -13.95 20.29
N ALA A 213 23.68 -14.64 19.42
CA ALA A 213 23.39 -14.19 18.05
C ALA A 213 22.37 -13.05 18.06
N GLY A 214 21.43 -13.11 19.00
CA GLY A 214 20.55 -12.01 19.36
C GLY A 214 21.29 -10.83 19.99
N GLN A 215 22.49 -10.96 20.55
CA GLN A 215 23.19 -9.91 21.31
C GLN A 215 23.81 -8.82 20.43
N TRP A 216 24.21 -9.15 19.20
CA TRP A 216 24.52 -8.15 18.16
C TRP A 216 23.31 -7.28 17.85
N LEU A 217 22.16 -7.95 17.84
CA LEU A 217 20.85 -7.39 17.62
C LEU A 217 20.28 -6.77 18.92
N ALA A 218 20.76 -7.13 20.10
CA ALA A 218 20.18 -6.78 21.41
C ALA A 218 20.38 -5.34 21.85
N GLU A 219 20.95 -4.48 21.01
CA GLU A 219 20.66 -3.05 21.09
C GLU A 219 19.18 -2.73 20.76
N LEU A 220 18.45 -3.70 20.18
CA LEU A 220 17.03 -3.69 19.84
C LEU A 220 16.43 -5.09 20.19
N PRO A 221 15.83 -5.27 21.39
CA PRO A 221 15.44 -6.60 21.92
C PRO A 221 14.24 -7.30 21.22
N ASP A 222 13.61 -8.31 21.85
CA ASP A 222 12.47 -9.05 21.32
C ASP A 222 11.13 -8.34 21.62
N TRP A 223 10.36 -7.98 20.59
CA TRP A 223 9.18 -7.09 20.75
C TRP A 223 8.01 -7.32 19.82
N THR A 224 8.02 -8.41 19.06
CA THR A 224 7.06 -8.61 17.98
C THR A 224 5.61 -8.35 18.41
N VAL A 225 4.96 -7.34 17.82
CA VAL A 225 3.50 -7.21 17.91
C VAL A 225 2.90 -8.50 17.33
N PRO A 226 2.08 -9.26 18.07
CA PRO A 226 1.43 -10.46 17.57
C PRO A 226 0.76 -10.17 16.25
N THR A 227 1.12 -11.01 15.27
CA THR A 227 0.96 -10.82 13.81
C THR A 227 -0.31 -10.06 13.43
N LEU A 228 -0.25 -9.19 12.42
CA LEU A 228 -1.37 -8.88 11.54
C LEU A 228 -1.41 -9.96 10.45
N PRO A 229 -2.55 -10.35 9.84
CA PRO A 229 -2.45 -11.22 8.68
C PRO A 229 -1.67 -10.43 7.62
N GLU A 230 -1.03 -11.14 6.70
CA GLU A 230 -0.17 -10.60 5.62
C GLU A 230 -0.87 -9.66 4.62
N SER A 231 -1.84 -8.84 5.05
CA SER A 231 -2.36 -7.71 4.27
C SER A 231 -1.35 -6.56 4.33
N ALA A 232 -0.23 -6.74 3.62
CA ALA A 232 0.63 -5.64 3.26
C ALA A 232 -0.05 -4.86 2.15
N MET A 233 -0.21 -3.55 2.30
CA MET A 233 -0.42 -2.72 1.10
C MET A 233 0.86 -1.95 0.74
N THR A 234 1.86 -1.77 1.64
CA THR A 234 3.06 -0.95 1.35
C THR A 234 4.29 -1.77 1.60
N ARG A 235 5.30 -1.58 0.74
CA ARG A 235 6.64 -2.10 1.00
C ARG A 235 7.67 -0.98 1.03
N ALA A 236 7.50 0.09 0.27
CA ALA A 236 8.42 1.23 0.18
C ALA A 236 7.80 2.37 -0.65
N SER A 237 8.57 3.40 -1.01
CA SER A 237 8.23 4.44 -1.99
C SER A 237 9.52 5.13 -2.47
N ASN A 238 9.51 5.87 -3.58
CA ASN A 238 10.45 6.99 -3.75
C ASN A 238 9.71 8.32 -3.90
N THR A 239 10.42 9.40 -3.59
CA THR A 239 10.10 10.75 -4.01
C THR A 239 11.38 11.57 -4.12
N TRP A 240 11.42 12.53 -5.03
CA TRP A 240 12.49 13.53 -5.08
C TRP A 240 12.02 14.84 -5.73
N VAL A 241 12.73 15.91 -5.38
CA VAL A 241 12.52 17.27 -5.86
C VAL A 241 13.85 17.89 -6.27
N VAL A 242 13.83 18.68 -7.33
CA VAL A 242 15.01 19.34 -7.90
C VAL A 242 14.73 20.83 -8.02
N ALA A 243 15.66 21.64 -7.53
CA ALA A 243 15.58 23.09 -7.53
C ALA A 243 15.71 23.68 -8.96
N PRO A 244 15.19 24.89 -9.22
CA PRO A 244 15.25 25.56 -10.52
C PRO A 244 16.64 25.58 -11.18
N GLU A 245 17.71 25.79 -10.41
CA GLU A 245 19.08 25.94 -10.93
C GLU A 245 19.62 24.63 -11.53
N ARG A 246 19.05 23.50 -11.09
CA ARG A 246 19.34 22.15 -11.57
C ARG A 246 18.31 21.63 -12.56
N SER A 247 17.33 22.45 -12.95
CA SER A 247 16.30 22.08 -13.92
C SER A 247 16.59 22.68 -15.29
N ALA A 248 16.31 21.93 -16.36
CA ALA A 248 16.42 22.40 -17.73
C ALA A 248 15.38 23.49 -18.05
N SER A 249 14.21 23.43 -17.42
CA SER A 249 13.14 24.43 -17.58
C SER A 249 13.37 25.71 -16.77
N GLY A 250 14.31 25.69 -15.82
CA GLY A 250 14.51 26.79 -14.86
C GLY A 250 13.39 26.89 -13.82
N ALA A 251 12.57 25.84 -13.66
CA ALA A 251 11.55 25.72 -12.63
C ALA A 251 11.76 24.43 -11.82
N ALA A 252 11.21 24.38 -10.60
CA ALA A 252 11.36 23.19 -9.76
C ALA A 252 10.69 21.96 -10.40
N LEU A 253 11.30 20.79 -10.20
CA LEU A 253 10.76 19.49 -10.62
C LEU A 253 10.41 18.65 -9.39
N HIS A 254 9.39 17.80 -9.53
CA HIS A 254 8.96 16.88 -8.46
C HIS A 254 8.49 15.57 -9.06
N ALA A 255 9.04 14.45 -8.59
CA ALA A 255 8.63 13.12 -9.00
C ALA A 255 8.38 12.21 -7.79
N SER A 256 7.40 11.32 -7.91
CA SER A 256 7.05 10.35 -6.87
C SER A 256 6.43 9.08 -7.44
N ASP A 257 6.75 7.94 -6.83
CA ASP A 257 6.29 6.61 -7.19
C ASP A 257 6.11 5.67 -5.95
N PRO A 258 5.01 5.80 -5.20
CA PRO A 258 4.80 4.96 -4.01
C PRO A 258 4.74 3.47 -4.35
N HIS A 259 5.48 2.64 -3.60
CA HIS A 259 5.60 1.20 -3.83
C HIS A 259 4.66 0.39 -2.95
N LEU A 260 3.52 0.03 -3.53
CA LEU A 260 2.45 -0.71 -2.89
C LEU A 260 2.28 -2.10 -3.52
N ASP A 261 1.47 -2.95 -2.88
CA ASP A 261 1.04 -4.19 -3.52
C ASP A 261 0.21 -3.85 -4.78
N ILE A 262 0.62 -4.40 -5.92
CA ILE A 262 0.07 -4.12 -7.25
C ILE A 262 -0.42 -5.38 -7.96
N ASP A 263 -0.38 -6.54 -7.29
CA ASP A 263 -0.85 -7.82 -7.82
C ASP A 263 -2.36 -8.04 -7.60
N ILE A 264 -3.07 -6.99 -7.17
CA ILE A 264 -4.52 -6.99 -6.95
C ILE A 264 -5.22 -5.92 -7.79
N ALA A 265 -6.41 -6.23 -8.30
CA ALA A 265 -7.26 -5.30 -9.04
C ALA A 265 -8.55 -4.97 -8.25
N PRO A 266 -9.03 -3.71 -8.27
CA PRO A 266 -8.34 -2.53 -8.81
C PRO A 266 -7.15 -2.09 -7.94
N GLY A 267 -6.28 -1.24 -8.48
CA GLY A 267 -5.21 -0.62 -7.69
C GLY A 267 -5.74 0.32 -6.60
N LEU A 268 -4.92 0.70 -5.62
CA LEU A 268 -5.38 1.53 -4.49
C LEU A 268 -5.94 2.89 -4.92
N TRP A 269 -5.18 3.59 -5.77
CA TRP A 269 -5.41 4.99 -6.10
C TRP A 269 -6.58 5.20 -7.05
N TYR A 270 -7.26 6.34 -6.87
CA TYR A 270 -8.19 6.93 -7.82
C TYR A 270 -7.71 8.35 -8.14
N ALA A 271 -7.50 8.69 -9.40
CA ALA A 271 -7.08 10.04 -9.78
C ALA A 271 -8.30 10.97 -9.90
N ALA A 272 -8.20 12.21 -9.41
CA ALA A 272 -9.26 13.21 -9.54
C ALA A 272 -8.70 14.64 -9.46
N GLY A 273 -9.34 15.57 -10.17
CA GLY A 273 -9.22 17.02 -9.94
C GLY A 273 -10.48 17.58 -9.30
N LEU A 274 -10.33 18.34 -8.23
CA LEU A 274 -11.39 19.07 -7.51
C LEU A 274 -11.14 20.56 -7.73
N HIS A 275 -12.10 21.23 -8.36
CA HIS A 275 -12.06 22.65 -8.69
C HIS A 275 -13.34 23.31 -8.16
N ALA A 276 -13.28 23.79 -6.92
CA ALA A 276 -14.34 24.48 -6.24
C ALA A 276 -13.97 25.97 -6.12
N ASP A 277 -14.91 26.85 -6.46
CA ASP A 277 -14.70 28.31 -6.35
C ASP A 277 -14.55 28.78 -4.89
N GLU A 278 -14.98 27.96 -3.91
CA GLU A 278 -14.84 28.21 -2.46
C GLU A 278 -13.37 28.14 -2.01
N SER A 279 -12.71 26.98 -2.10
CA SER A 279 -11.29 26.90 -1.74
C SER A 279 -10.51 25.70 -2.28
N LEU A 280 -11.16 24.60 -2.66
CA LEU A 280 -10.47 23.43 -3.19
C LEU A 280 -10.17 23.59 -4.67
N ASP A 281 -8.93 23.88 -5.01
CA ASP A 281 -8.39 23.72 -6.36
C ASP A 281 -7.24 22.73 -6.23
N VAL A 282 -7.40 21.45 -6.61
CA VAL A 282 -6.39 20.40 -6.38
C VAL A 282 -6.54 19.23 -7.36
N ILE A 283 -5.43 18.60 -7.75
CA ILE A 283 -5.40 17.44 -8.62
C ILE A 283 -4.39 16.42 -8.15
N GLY A 284 -4.73 15.14 -8.24
CA GLY A 284 -3.80 14.07 -7.94
C GLY A 284 -4.51 12.75 -7.68
N VAL A 285 -3.96 11.95 -6.78
CA VAL A 285 -4.53 10.67 -6.35
C VAL A 285 -5.23 10.80 -5.00
N THR A 286 -6.42 10.21 -4.91
CA THR A 286 -7.22 10.03 -3.71
C THR A 286 -7.21 8.54 -3.29
N VAL A 287 -7.64 8.28 -2.05
CA VAL A 287 -7.99 6.93 -1.60
C VAL A 287 -9.51 6.83 -1.53
N PRO A 288 -10.16 5.90 -2.26
CA PRO A 288 -11.60 5.70 -2.16
C PRO A 288 -12.03 5.40 -0.72
N GLY A 289 -12.79 6.33 -0.12
CA GLY A 289 -13.14 6.31 1.30
C GLY A 289 -12.66 7.54 2.08
N LEU A 290 -11.72 8.31 1.54
CA LEU A 290 -11.21 9.55 2.12
C LEU A 290 -11.51 10.77 1.22
N PRO A 291 -11.95 11.92 1.78
CA PRO A 291 -12.44 13.07 1.03
C PRO A 291 -11.36 14.12 0.72
N PHE A 292 -10.16 13.71 0.26
CA PHE A 292 -9.10 14.64 -0.11
C PHE A 292 -8.09 14.00 -1.08
N VAL A 293 -7.29 14.82 -1.76
CA VAL A 293 -6.17 14.38 -2.61
C VAL A 293 -4.95 14.12 -1.72
N ALA A 294 -4.46 12.88 -1.71
CA ALA A 294 -3.37 12.47 -0.84
C ALA A 294 -1.99 12.89 -1.39
N MET A 295 -1.81 12.86 -2.72
CA MET A 295 -0.58 13.27 -3.41
C MET A 295 -0.95 13.90 -4.74
N GLY A 296 -0.28 14.99 -5.11
CA GLY A 296 -0.65 15.78 -6.28
C GLY A 296 -0.17 17.23 -6.18
N HIS A 297 -0.90 18.16 -6.79
CA HIS A 297 -0.62 19.59 -6.70
C HIS A 297 -1.91 20.41 -6.68
N ASN A 298 -1.81 21.64 -6.18
CA ASN A 298 -2.91 22.61 -6.17
C ASN A 298 -2.65 23.87 -7.03
N GLY A 299 -1.66 23.80 -7.93
CA GLY A 299 -1.29 24.92 -8.80
C GLY A 299 -0.44 26.00 -8.09
N HIS A 300 -0.27 25.88 -6.78
CA HIS A 300 0.67 26.66 -5.97
C HIS A 300 1.83 25.81 -5.48
N SER A 301 1.51 24.64 -4.91
CA SER A 301 2.46 23.65 -4.41
C SER A 301 2.10 22.23 -4.85
N ALA A 302 3.08 21.33 -4.77
CA ALA A 302 2.98 19.92 -5.09
C ALA A 302 3.59 19.11 -3.95
N TRP A 303 2.98 17.96 -3.66
CA TRP A 303 3.39 17.10 -2.57
C TRP A 303 3.26 15.63 -2.89
N ALA A 304 4.14 14.86 -2.27
CA ALA A 304 4.09 13.41 -2.22
C ALA A 304 4.65 12.94 -0.90
N PHE A 305 4.33 11.71 -0.52
CA PHE A 305 4.90 11.09 0.67
C PHE A 305 5.49 9.71 0.41
N THR A 306 6.41 9.33 1.28
CA THR A 306 6.95 7.98 1.42
C THR A 306 6.67 7.50 2.85
N VAL A 307 6.57 6.19 3.05
CA VAL A 307 6.47 5.65 4.42
C VAL A 307 7.72 5.99 5.25
N ALA A 308 7.54 6.48 6.47
CA ALA A 308 8.61 6.63 7.45
C ALA A 308 8.57 5.41 8.40
N PRO A 309 9.56 4.51 8.35
CA PRO A 309 9.59 3.28 9.14
C PRO A 309 10.06 3.54 10.57
N VAL A 310 9.39 4.45 11.26
CA VAL A 310 9.73 4.96 12.59
C VAL A 310 8.93 4.24 13.67
N ASP A 311 9.55 4.02 14.84
CA ASP A 311 8.96 3.32 15.97
C ASP A 311 7.98 4.21 16.77
N VAL A 312 6.69 3.87 16.68
CA VAL A 312 5.56 4.64 17.24
C VAL A 312 4.68 3.80 18.17
N PHE A 313 5.20 2.72 18.75
CA PHE A 313 4.43 1.81 19.58
C PHE A 313 5.34 1.04 20.55
N GLU A 314 4.73 0.38 21.54
CA GLU A 314 5.39 -0.50 22.50
C GLU A 314 4.56 -1.75 22.69
N LEU A 315 5.27 -2.82 23.07
CA LEU A 315 4.65 -3.94 23.73
C LEU A 315 4.95 -3.89 25.21
N TYR A 316 3.89 -3.97 26.01
CA TYR A 316 3.96 -4.03 27.44
C TYR A 316 3.58 -5.40 27.95
N ARG A 317 4.44 -5.98 28.78
CA ARG A 317 4.04 -7.06 29.69
C ARG A 317 3.46 -6.40 30.93
N GLN A 318 2.16 -6.60 31.17
CA GLN A 318 1.50 -6.22 32.42
C GLN A 318 1.35 -7.46 33.31
N PRO A 319 2.11 -7.56 34.41
CA PRO A 319 1.99 -8.66 35.36
C PRO A 319 0.57 -8.83 35.91
N ARG A 320 0.21 -10.08 36.18
CA ARG A 320 -1.10 -10.50 36.68
C ARG A 320 -0.92 -11.44 37.86
N ASP A 321 -1.69 -11.23 38.91
CA ASP A 321 -1.58 -12.02 40.15
C ASP A 321 -2.19 -13.43 40.03
N SER A 322 -3.21 -13.62 39.19
CA SER A 322 -3.83 -14.91 38.88
C SER A 322 -4.66 -14.88 37.60
N GLU A 323 -5.04 -16.05 37.07
CA GLU A 323 -5.94 -16.20 35.92
C GLU A 323 -7.33 -15.55 36.11
N GLN A 324 -7.76 -15.29 37.36
CA GLN A 324 -9.03 -14.62 37.65
C GLN A 324 -8.86 -13.12 37.92
N SER A 325 -7.63 -12.63 38.07
CA SER A 325 -7.40 -11.22 38.39
C SER A 325 -7.81 -10.31 37.24
N MET A 326 -8.66 -9.33 37.51
CA MET A 326 -8.99 -8.27 36.54
C MET A 326 -8.18 -6.99 36.79
N GLN A 327 -7.16 -7.07 37.64
CA GLN A 327 -6.22 -5.99 37.92
C GLN A 327 -4.83 -6.40 37.43
N LEU A 328 -4.23 -5.55 36.62
CA LEU A 328 -2.92 -5.72 36.02
C LEU A 328 -1.99 -4.61 36.51
N GLN A 329 -0.71 -4.89 36.68
CA GLN A 329 0.24 -3.83 37.04
C GLN A 329 0.53 -2.94 35.82
N GLY A 330 0.43 -1.63 36.00
CA GLY A 330 0.74 -0.62 34.98
C GLY A 330 1.71 0.46 35.51
N PRO A 331 2.10 1.42 34.66
CA PRO A 331 3.23 2.31 34.98
C PRO A 331 2.93 3.30 36.11
N HIS A 332 1.64 3.55 36.37
CA HIS A 332 1.16 4.44 37.43
C HIS A 332 0.32 3.68 38.48
N GLY A 333 0.53 2.36 38.59
CA GLY A 333 -0.22 1.49 39.49
C GLY A 333 -1.21 0.56 38.77
N PRO A 334 -2.07 -0.14 39.54
CA PRO A 334 -2.99 -1.14 38.99
C PRO A 334 -3.96 -0.56 37.94
N GLN A 335 -4.14 -1.29 36.86
CA GLN A 335 -5.06 -1.00 35.77
C GLN A 335 -6.06 -2.13 35.60
N THR A 336 -7.31 -1.78 35.32
CA THR A 336 -8.38 -2.77 35.10
C THR A 336 -8.25 -3.40 33.72
N LEU A 337 -8.21 -4.74 33.69
CA LEU A 337 -8.42 -5.53 32.49
C LEU A 337 -9.90 -5.47 32.09
N LEU A 338 -10.20 -4.90 30.94
CA LEU A 338 -11.55 -4.79 30.41
C LEU A 338 -11.85 -6.00 29.52
N GLU A 339 -12.87 -6.77 29.91
CA GLU A 339 -13.42 -7.87 29.10
C GLU A 339 -14.52 -7.35 28.18
N ARG A 340 -14.51 -7.80 26.93
CA ARG A 340 -15.57 -7.52 25.96
C ARG A 340 -15.92 -8.77 25.17
N ARG A 341 -17.19 -9.17 25.23
CA ARG A 341 -17.72 -10.25 24.41
C ARG A 341 -18.22 -9.69 23.09
N GLU A 342 -17.63 -10.16 22.00
CA GLU A 342 -17.94 -9.75 20.63
C GLU A 342 -18.59 -10.92 19.88
N ARG A 343 -19.60 -10.60 19.06
CA ARG A 343 -20.30 -11.56 18.21
C ARG A 343 -19.89 -11.34 16.76
N PHE A 344 -19.36 -12.37 16.12
CA PHE A 344 -18.89 -12.35 14.72
C PHE A 344 -19.87 -13.14 13.85
N LEU A 345 -20.50 -12.46 12.90
CA LEU A 345 -21.27 -13.15 11.87
C LEU A 345 -20.29 -13.77 10.87
N VAL A 346 -20.56 -15.00 10.43
CA VAL A 346 -19.67 -15.73 9.51
C VAL A 346 -20.51 -16.37 8.42
N ARG A 347 -20.16 -16.10 7.16
CA ARG A 347 -20.86 -16.70 6.02
C ARG A 347 -20.85 -18.23 6.11
N GLY A 348 -22.02 -18.84 6.00
CA GLY A 348 -22.19 -20.29 6.05
C GLY A 348 -22.39 -20.84 7.47
N ARG A 349 -22.46 -19.99 8.49
CA ARG A 349 -22.90 -20.37 9.84
C ARG A 349 -24.26 -19.71 10.15
N ASP A 350 -25.14 -20.45 10.81
CA ASP A 350 -26.44 -19.92 11.26
C ASP A 350 -26.30 -19.09 12.55
N GLU A 351 -25.41 -19.51 13.44
CA GLU A 351 -25.14 -18.82 14.71
C GLU A 351 -23.84 -18.01 14.66
N PRO A 352 -23.79 -16.82 15.29
CA PRO A 352 -22.57 -16.04 15.40
C PRO A 352 -21.49 -16.76 16.20
N VAL A 353 -20.23 -16.54 15.85
CA VAL A 353 -19.10 -16.98 16.67
C VAL A 353 -18.87 -15.93 17.76
N GLU A 354 -18.93 -16.34 19.02
CA GLU A 354 -18.60 -15.47 20.14
C GLU A 354 -17.11 -15.54 20.46
N LYS A 355 -16.48 -14.39 20.68
CA LYS A 355 -15.11 -14.27 21.17
C LYS A 355 -15.03 -13.22 22.26
N THR A 356 -14.20 -13.49 23.25
CA THR A 356 -13.87 -12.52 24.27
C THR A 356 -12.58 -11.80 23.88
N LEU A 357 -12.65 -10.47 23.82
CA LEU A 357 -11.52 -9.59 23.58
C LEU A 357 -11.18 -8.84 24.88
N TYR A 358 -9.91 -8.53 25.05
CA TYR A 358 -9.40 -7.90 26.26
C TYR A 358 -8.67 -6.60 25.95
N HIS A 359 -8.83 -5.59 26.81
CA HIS A 359 -8.21 -4.27 26.67
C HIS A 359 -7.75 -3.74 28.03
N THR A 360 -6.74 -2.88 28.00
CA THR A 360 -6.33 -2.06 29.16
C THR A 360 -6.33 -0.59 28.73
N PRO A 361 -6.20 0.37 29.67
CA PRO A 361 -6.06 1.78 29.31
C PRO A 361 -4.89 2.07 28.36
N LEU A 362 -3.84 1.23 28.35
CA LEU A 362 -2.69 1.37 27.44
C LEU A 362 -2.99 0.90 26.01
N GLY A 363 -3.91 -0.06 25.84
CA GLY A 363 -4.27 -0.57 24.53
C GLY A 363 -4.87 -1.98 24.51
N PRO A 364 -5.01 -2.60 23.34
CA PRO A 364 -5.50 -3.96 23.22
C PRO A 364 -4.52 -4.99 23.77
N VAL A 365 -5.09 -5.97 24.46
CA VAL A 365 -4.37 -7.17 24.89
C VAL A 365 -4.27 -8.10 23.68
N ILE A 366 -3.04 -8.46 23.35
CA ILE A 366 -2.66 -9.26 22.18
C ILE A 366 -2.35 -10.71 22.58
N GLU A 367 -1.96 -10.93 23.84
CA GLU A 367 -1.84 -12.23 24.49
C GLU A 367 -2.24 -12.11 25.96
N LEU A 368 -2.94 -13.10 26.49
CA LEU A 368 -3.32 -13.16 27.91
C LEU A 368 -3.04 -14.56 28.44
N ASN A 369 -2.32 -14.64 29.56
CA ASN A 369 -2.09 -15.89 30.28
C ASN A 369 -2.18 -15.66 31.81
N ASP A 370 -1.88 -16.69 32.59
CA ASP A 370 -2.03 -16.69 34.06
C ASP A 370 -1.08 -15.69 34.76
N GLN A 371 0.04 -15.37 34.12
CA GLN A 371 1.13 -14.58 34.71
C GLN A 371 1.14 -13.13 34.23
N ALA A 372 0.66 -12.87 33.01
CA ALA A 372 0.68 -11.53 32.43
C ALA A 372 -0.32 -11.35 31.28
N ALA A 373 -0.60 -10.09 30.98
CA ALA A 373 -1.15 -9.65 29.70
C ALA A 373 -0.04 -9.01 28.87
N LEU A 374 0.05 -9.36 27.59
CA LEU A 374 0.84 -8.63 26.61
C LEU A 374 -0.07 -7.60 25.94
N VAL A 375 0.33 -6.34 25.94
CA VAL A 375 -0.50 -5.20 25.50
C VAL A 375 0.23 -4.40 24.44
N LEU A 376 -0.46 -4.09 23.34
CA LEU A 376 0.04 -3.18 22.31
C LEU A 376 -0.37 -1.76 22.66
N ARG A 377 0.60 -0.88 22.91
CA ARG A 377 0.39 0.57 22.92
C ARG A 377 0.87 1.14 21.59
N TRP A 378 0.11 2.02 20.97
CA TRP A 378 0.47 2.64 19.70
C TRP A 378 0.04 4.10 19.68
N ALA A 379 0.84 4.98 19.08
CA ALA A 379 0.60 6.42 19.02
C ALA A 379 -0.79 6.76 18.47
N GLY A 380 -1.30 5.99 17.50
CA GLY A 380 -2.64 6.20 16.96
C GLY A 380 -3.77 5.96 17.95
N PHE A 381 -3.56 5.16 19.00
CA PHE A 381 -4.54 5.01 20.08
C PHE A 381 -4.67 6.26 20.96
N GLU A 382 -3.65 7.13 20.97
CA GLU A 382 -3.63 8.36 21.78
C GLU A 382 -3.91 9.62 20.95
N LEU A 383 -3.58 9.60 19.66
CA LEU A 383 -3.74 10.77 18.77
C LEU A 383 -5.12 10.82 18.11
N PRO A 384 -5.76 12.00 18.05
CA PRO A 384 -7.09 12.15 17.48
C PRO A 384 -7.10 11.96 15.96
N VAL A 385 -7.90 11.01 15.47
CA VAL A 385 -8.01 10.75 14.02
C VAL A 385 -8.72 11.87 13.25
N GLY A 386 -9.50 12.71 13.93
CA GLY A 386 -10.20 13.84 13.31
C GLY A 386 -9.25 14.81 12.61
N GLU A 387 -8.04 14.97 13.14
CA GLU A 387 -7.00 15.82 12.58
C GLU A 387 -6.54 15.34 11.20
N LEU A 388 -6.56 14.03 10.91
CA LEU A 388 -6.09 13.54 9.61
C LEU A 388 -6.93 14.07 8.44
N ILE A 389 -8.26 14.07 8.56
CA ILE A 389 -9.13 14.58 7.49
C ILE A 389 -8.97 16.09 7.34
N HIS A 390 -8.97 16.81 8.47
CA HIS A 390 -8.77 18.27 8.46
C HIS A 390 -7.43 18.64 7.82
N SER A 391 -6.34 18.02 8.26
CA SER A 391 -4.99 18.25 7.74
C SER A 391 -4.83 17.81 6.29
N GLY A 392 -5.53 16.77 5.84
CA GLY A 392 -5.58 16.38 4.42
C GLY A 392 -6.22 17.47 3.54
N LEU A 393 -7.29 18.10 4.00
CA LEU A 393 -7.93 19.23 3.31
C LEU A 393 -7.06 20.50 3.37
N SER A 394 -6.46 20.78 4.53
CA SER A 394 -5.51 21.89 4.70
C SER A 394 -4.28 21.73 3.80
N LEU A 395 -3.79 20.50 3.61
CA LEU A 395 -2.73 20.17 2.66
C LEU A 395 -3.15 20.50 1.23
N ASN A 396 -4.39 20.17 0.84
CA ASN A 396 -4.92 20.48 -0.49
C ASN A 396 -5.02 21.99 -0.76
N ARG A 397 -5.12 22.80 0.30
CA ARG A 397 -5.21 24.27 0.24
C ARG A 397 -3.86 24.97 0.48
N ALA A 398 -2.78 24.23 0.78
CA ALA A 398 -1.49 24.82 1.15
C ALA A 398 -0.83 25.55 -0.03
N THR A 399 -0.48 26.82 0.16
CA THR A 399 0.06 27.67 -0.91
C THR A 399 1.56 27.95 -0.78
N ASP A 400 2.14 27.63 0.37
CA ASP A 400 3.56 27.82 0.70
C ASP A 400 4.09 26.70 1.59
N PHE A 401 5.40 26.65 1.80
CA PHE A 401 6.03 25.59 2.60
C PHE A 401 5.57 25.61 4.07
N ALA A 402 5.26 26.79 4.62
CA ALA A 402 4.87 26.93 6.02
C ALA A 402 3.49 26.29 6.28
N SER A 403 2.48 26.66 5.48
CA SER A 403 1.15 26.08 5.51
C SER A 403 1.17 24.57 5.18
N PHE A 404 1.99 24.17 4.20
CA PHE A 404 2.23 22.76 3.90
C PHE A 404 2.79 22.00 5.10
N ARG A 405 3.86 22.51 5.73
CA ARG A 405 4.52 21.85 6.87
C ARG A 405 3.57 21.73 8.06
N GLN A 406 2.78 22.77 8.33
CA GLN A 406 1.77 22.74 9.37
C GLN A 406 0.74 21.62 9.12
N ALA A 407 0.19 21.53 7.91
CA ALA A 407 -0.76 20.48 7.55
C ALA A 407 -0.11 19.08 7.60
N ALA A 408 1.08 18.93 7.03
CA ALA A 408 1.80 17.66 6.96
C ALA A 408 2.13 17.10 8.35
N THR A 409 2.51 17.94 9.31
CA THR A 409 2.87 17.51 10.67
C THR A 409 1.66 17.29 11.59
N ALA A 410 0.46 17.72 11.20
CA ALA A 410 -0.78 17.56 11.96
C ALA A 410 -1.63 16.35 11.49
N MET A 411 -1.04 15.32 10.88
CA MET A 411 -1.77 14.16 10.36
C MET A 411 -1.95 13.01 11.37
N GLY A 412 -1.95 13.30 12.67
CA GLY A 412 -2.02 12.30 13.73
C GLY A 412 -0.87 11.28 13.64
N ALA A 413 -1.20 9.99 13.77
CA ALA A 413 -0.24 8.88 13.75
C ALA A 413 0.25 8.47 12.34
N LEU A 414 0.00 9.27 11.31
CA LEU A 414 0.49 8.97 9.96
C LEU A 414 2.02 9.13 9.89
N SER A 415 2.73 8.01 9.98
CA SER A 415 4.21 7.96 9.93
C SER A 415 4.73 7.96 8.48
N VAL A 416 4.94 9.16 7.93
CA VAL A 416 5.43 9.36 6.56
C VAL A 416 6.47 10.48 6.50
N ASN A 417 7.24 10.48 5.41
CA ASN A 417 8.06 11.60 5.01
C ASN A 417 7.40 12.28 3.81
N TRP A 418 7.28 13.59 3.84
CA TRP A 418 6.72 14.40 2.78
C TRP A 418 7.80 15.11 1.98
N SER A 419 7.55 15.23 0.69
CA SER A 419 8.32 16.04 -0.26
C SER A 419 7.44 17.16 -0.76
N TYR A 420 8.04 18.30 -1.03
CA TYR A 420 7.37 19.54 -1.40
C TYR A 420 8.10 20.23 -2.55
N SER A 421 7.35 20.79 -3.48
CA SER A 421 7.84 21.81 -4.42
C SER A 421 6.77 22.86 -4.66
N ASP A 422 7.16 24.07 -5.07
CA ASP A 422 6.19 25.11 -5.42
C ASP A 422 6.56 25.92 -6.66
N ARG A 423 5.58 26.72 -7.09
CA ARG A 423 5.69 27.60 -8.25
C ARG A 423 6.71 28.72 -8.09
N GLN A 424 7.12 29.06 -6.87
CA GLN A 424 8.19 30.03 -6.61
C GLN A 424 9.59 29.40 -6.72
N GLY A 425 9.67 28.09 -6.93
CA GLY A 425 10.93 27.36 -7.08
C GLY A 425 11.46 26.80 -5.76
N ASN A 426 10.69 26.83 -4.67
CA ASN A 426 11.12 26.20 -3.44
C ASN A 426 11.00 24.69 -3.54
N ILE A 427 11.93 23.99 -2.90
CA ILE A 427 11.90 22.54 -2.69
C ILE A 427 12.01 22.25 -1.19
N GLY A 428 11.23 21.29 -0.70
CA GLY A 428 11.15 21.04 0.72
C GLY A 428 10.91 19.57 1.08
N TYR A 429 11.15 19.29 2.36
CA TYR A 429 10.98 17.98 2.96
C TYR A 429 10.49 18.13 4.40
N VAL A 430 9.57 17.26 4.82
CA VAL A 430 9.02 17.24 6.19
C VAL A 430 8.84 15.79 6.63
N GLN A 431 9.45 15.38 7.73
CA GLN A 431 9.08 14.14 8.40
C GLN A 431 7.88 14.44 9.33
N SER A 432 6.80 13.67 9.22
CA SER A 432 5.56 13.93 9.96
C SER A 432 5.27 12.97 11.10
N THR A 433 6.16 12.03 11.42
CA THR A 433 5.89 11.02 12.44
C THR A 433 5.83 11.62 13.84
N PRO A 434 4.77 11.35 14.63
CA PRO A 434 4.72 11.72 16.04
C PRO A 434 5.60 10.75 16.86
N VAL A 435 6.88 11.07 17.00
CA VAL A 435 7.82 10.24 17.77
C VAL A 435 7.52 10.38 19.27
N PRO A 436 7.26 9.28 20.00
CA PRO A 436 7.06 9.33 21.44
C PRO A 436 8.32 9.75 22.20
N VAL A 437 8.14 10.57 23.24
CA VAL A 437 9.21 10.96 24.16
C VAL A 437 9.41 9.83 25.17
N ARG A 438 10.59 9.21 25.15
CA ARG A 438 10.93 8.05 25.97
C ARG A 438 12.07 8.37 26.93
N ARG A 439 11.98 7.87 28.17
CA ARG A 439 13.06 7.96 29.19
C ARG A 439 14.05 6.80 29.11
N HIS A 440 13.76 5.82 28.27
CA HIS A 440 14.62 4.68 27.97
C HIS A 440 15.12 4.72 26.52
N ARG A 441 16.21 4.00 26.26
CA ARG A 441 16.73 3.73 24.91
C ARG A 441 16.47 2.30 24.44
N ARG A 442 15.57 1.60 25.15
CA ARG A 442 15.10 0.26 24.81
C ARG A 442 14.00 0.36 23.75
N PHE A 443 14.38 0.56 22.49
CA PHE A 443 13.43 0.47 21.38
C PHE A 443 13.19 -0.98 21.07
N PHE A 444 12.08 -1.30 20.41
CA PHE A 444 11.93 -2.64 19.87
C PHE A 444 12.13 -3.71 20.97
N THR A 445 11.48 -3.59 22.14
CA THR A 445 11.46 -4.66 23.17
C THR A 445 10.06 -4.83 23.75
N VAL A 446 9.73 -6.00 24.30
CA VAL A 446 8.69 -6.08 25.34
C VAL A 446 9.20 -5.37 26.58
N LEU A 447 8.46 -4.38 27.05
CA LEU A 447 8.74 -3.59 28.24
C LEU A 447 7.91 -4.10 29.41
N ASP A 448 8.47 -4.05 30.62
CA ASP A 448 7.69 -4.25 31.84
C ASP A 448 6.85 -3.00 32.09
N ALA A 449 5.53 -3.13 32.02
CA ALA A 449 4.64 -2.00 32.20
C ALA A 449 4.66 -1.43 33.63
N SER A 450 5.14 -2.21 34.62
CA SER A 450 5.20 -1.75 36.01
C SER A 450 6.39 -0.82 36.28
N ASP A 451 7.34 -0.71 35.35
CA ASP A 451 8.46 0.24 35.39
C ASP A 451 8.01 1.61 34.83
N PRO A 452 7.89 2.66 35.66
CA PRO A 452 7.44 3.98 35.20
C PRO A 452 8.39 4.62 34.18
N GLU A 453 9.66 4.19 34.11
CA GLU A 453 10.62 4.67 33.11
C GLU A 453 10.33 4.16 31.69
N THR A 454 9.40 3.21 31.55
CA THR A 454 8.93 2.69 30.27
C THR A 454 7.73 3.44 29.71
N ASP A 455 7.15 4.39 30.46
CA ASP A 455 6.00 5.17 30.00
C ASP A 455 6.41 6.30 29.05
N TRP A 456 5.45 6.75 28.24
CA TRP A 456 5.61 7.90 27.36
C TRP A 456 5.37 9.21 28.08
N ASP A 457 6.18 10.21 27.77
CA ASP A 457 5.99 11.60 28.20
C ASP A 457 5.46 12.45 27.03
N GLY A 458 4.38 11.97 26.41
CA GLY A 458 3.81 12.56 25.20
C GLY A 458 4.68 12.33 23.94
N PHE A 459 4.63 13.29 23.01
CA PHE A 459 5.29 13.22 21.71
C PHE A 459 6.14 14.48 21.49
N TYR A 460 7.22 14.34 20.72
CA TYR A 460 7.99 15.51 20.30
C TYR A 460 7.10 16.51 19.54
N PRO A 461 7.23 17.82 19.81
CA PRO A 461 6.41 18.84 19.17
C PRO A 461 6.46 18.77 17.63
N PRO A 462 5.34 19.01 16.92
CA PRO A 462 5.30 18.99 15.45
C PRO A 462 6.34 19.90 14.77
N ASP A 463 6.61 21.07 15.35
CA ASP A 463 7.58 22.05 14.87
C ASP A 463 9.04 21.67 15.16
N GLU A 464 9.28 20.70 16.04
CA GLU A 464 10.58 20.10 16.27
C GLU A 464 10.85 18.91 15.33
N ARG A 465 9.94 18.54 14.41
CA ARG A 465 10.16 17.41 13.47
C ARG A 465 11.15 17.72 12.35
N PRO A 466 11.94 16.74 11.86
CA PRO A 466 12.90 16.96 10.78
C PRO A 466 12.27 17.59 9.56
N PHE A 467 12.88 18.67 9.08
CA PHE A 467 12.48 19.31 7.84
C PHE A 467 13.69 19.93 7.15
N ALA A 468 13.56 20.14 5.85
CA ALA A 468 14.52 20.91 5.06
C ALA A 468 13.75 21.77 4.05
N LEU A 469 14.26 22.97 3.77
CA LEU A 469 13.75 23.88 2.75
C LEU A 469 14.96 24.45 2.00
N ASN A 470 14.98 24.28 0.67
CA ASN A 470 16.01 24.79 -0.23
C ASN A 470 17.45 24.48 0.22
N PRO A 471 17.84 23.19 0.37
CA PRO A 471 19.20 22.85 0.72
C PRO A 471 20.18 23.26 -0.39
N SER A 472 21.44 23.51 -0.03
CA SER A 472 22.50 23.95 -0.95
C SER A 472 22.79 22.98 -2.10
N GLU A 473 22.49 21.72 -1.89
CA GLU A 473 22.64 20.62 -2.85
C GLU A 473 21.72 20.81 -4.05
N GLY A 474 20.62 21.57 -3.92
CA GLY A 474 19.65 21.84 -4.98
C GLY A 474 18.71 20.67 -5.28
N TRP A 475 18.67 19.65 -4.42
CA TRP A 475 17.72 18.54 -4.50
C TRP A 475 17.44 17.94 -3.12
N LEU A 476 16.27 17.31 -2.97
CA LEU A 476 15.92 16.47 -1.82
C LEU A 476 15.31 15.18 -2.34
N ALA A 477 15.56 14.07 -1.64
CA ALA A 477 15.00 12.77 -2.02
C ALA A 477 14.76 11.88 -0.82
N ASN A 478 13.78 11.00 -0.94
CA ASN A 478 13.52 9.98 0.06
C ASN A 478 13.12 8.65 -0.61
N ALA A 479 13.75 7.58 -0.16
CA ALA A 479 13.46 6.20 -0.53
C ALA A 479 13.27 5.32 0.72
N ASN A 480 12.54 5.84 1.71
CA ASN A 480 12.36 5.30 3.06
C ASN A 480 13.66 5.24 3.88
N ASN A 481 14.64 6.08 3.54
CA ASN A 481 15.87 6.29 4.30
C ASN A 481 15.61 7.13 5.57
N HIS A 482 16.63 7.20 6.44
CA HIS A 482 16.59 8.02 7.64
C HIS A 482 16.39 9.50 7.27
N ALA A 483 15.47 10.15 7.99
CA ALA A 483 14.99 11.50 7.66
C ALA A 483 15.88 12.63 8.21
N ALA A 484 16.70 12.33 9.21
CA ALA A 484 17.51 13.32 9.91
C ALA A 484 19.02 13.03 9.78
N GLY A 485 19.84 14.08 9.89
CA GLY A 485 21.29 13.97 9.94
C GLY A 485 21.81 13.50 11.30
N GLU A 486 23.11 13.24 11.39
CA GLU A 486 23.77 12.68 12.59
C GLU A 486 23.62 13.56 13.85
N ASN A 487 23.47 14.88 13.68
CA ASN A 487 23.40 15.84 14.79
C ASN A 487 21.97 16.17 15.25
N TRP A 488 20.98 15.37 14.86
CA TRP A 488 19.58 15.62 15.23
C TRP A 488 19.36 15.50 16.75
N PRO A 489 18.59 16.40 17.40
CA PRO A 489 18.56 16.52 18.87
C PRO A 489 17.89 15.37 19.61
N TYR A 490 17.11 14.52 18.93
CA TYR A 490 16.41 13.40 19.54
C TYR A 490 16.42 12.14 18.66
N PRO A 491 16.26 10.94 19.25
CA PRO A 491 16.31 9.70 18.49
C PRO A 491 15.09 9.56 17.57
N ILE A 492 15.32 9.04 16.35
CA ILE A 492 14.27 8.60 15.43
C ILE A 492 14.45 7.09 15.23
N PRO A 493 14.09 6.27 16.23
CA PRO A 493 14.21 4.81 16.15
C PRO A 493 13.39 4.29 14.96
N GLY A 494 13.94 3.37 14.17
CA GLY A 494 13.29 2.91 12.96
C GLY A 494 14.13 1.96 12.13
N TYR A 495 13.55 1.42 11.05
CA TYR A 495 14.23 0.54 10.11
C TYR A 495 14.31 1.16 8.71
N TYR A 496 15.46 1.73 8.37
CA TYR A 496 15.60 2.57 7.19
C TYR A 496 16.21 1.84 6.00
N LYS A 497 15.69 2.14 4.80
CA LYS A 497 16.17 1.56 3.54
C LYS A 497 17.17 2.50 2.87
N HIS A 498 18.32 1.97 2.45
CA HIS A 498 19.41 2.79 1.91
C HIS A 498 19.78 2.47 0.45
N LEU A 499 19.60 1.23 -0.02
CA LEU A 499 20.10 0.80 -1.34
C LEU A 499 19.62 1.71 -2.48
N ARG A 500 18.31 1.88 -2.64
CA ARG A 500 17.73 2.73 -3.71
C ARG A 500 18.14 4.19 -3.56
N MET A 501 18.32 4.66 -2.32
CA MET A 501 18.72 6.03 -2.03
C MET A 501 20.16 6.30 -2.51
N ARG A 502 21.04 5.29 -2.52
CA ARG A 502 22.39 5.40 -3.09
C ARG A 502 22.31 5.71 -4.60
N ARG A 503 21.51 4.96 -5.36
CA ARG A 503 21.26 5.23 -6.79
C ARG A 503 20.67 6.61 -7.04
N ILE A 504 19.59 6.95 -6.32
CA ILE A 504 18.89 8.23 -6.49
C ILE A 504 19.82 9.40 -6.19
N SER A 505 20.56 9.35 -5.07
CA SER A 505 21.56 10.37 -4.72
C SER A 505 22.67 10.48 -5.77
N ALA A 506 23.21 9.33 -6.22
CA ALA A 506 24.26 9.31 -7.24
C ALA A 506 23.81 9.93 -8.56
N MET A 507 22.54 9.79 -8.93
CA MET A 507 21.97 10.42 -10.12
C MET A 507 21.71 11.91 -9.91
N LEU A 508 21.06 12.31 -8.81
CA LEU A 508 20.73 13.71 -8.54
C LEU A 508 21.96 14.60 -8.25
N THR A 509 23.08 14.00 -7.84
CA THR A 509 24.35 14.71 -7.60
C THR A 509 25.11 15.04 -8.89
N GLN A 510 24.77 14.41 -10.02
CA GLN A 510 25.46 14.66 -11.29
C GLN A 510 25.37 16.15 -11.68
N ASP A 511 26.43 16.64 -12.32
CA ASP A 511 26.50 18.01 -12.83
C ASP A 511 25.78 18.11 -14.17
N GLN A 512 24.45 17.97 -14.11
CA GLN A 512 23.55 18.12 -15.24
C GLN A 512 22.31 18.91 -14.82
N ARG A 513 21.59 19.41 -15.82
CA ARG A 513 20.25 19.95 -15.64
C ARG A 513 19.23 18.89 -16.01
N PHE A 514 18.28 18.63 -15.12
CA PHE A 514 17.28 17.60 -15.31
C PHE A 514 16.02 18.15 -15.98
N ASP A 515 15.32 17.33 -16.73
CA ASP A 515 13.96 17.58 -17.20
C ASP A 515 12.96 16.50 -16.74
N ARG A 516 11.73 16.56 -17.26
CA ARG A 516 10.68 15.58 -16.93
C ARG A 516 10.99 14.16 -17.41
N ASP A 517 11.69 14.02 -18.52
CA ASP A 517 12.04 12.73 -19.08
C ASP A 517 13.16 12.10 -18.23
N ASP A 518 14.10 12.89 -17.72
CA ASP A 518 15.10 12.44 -16.74
C ASP A 518 14.44 11.97 -15.42
N MET A 519 13.46 12.70 -14.91
CA MET A 519 12.69 12.29 -13.72
C MET A 519 11.99 10.95 -13.96
N THR A 520 11.35 10.80 -15.13
CA THR A 520 10.66 9.56 -15.52
C THR A 520 11.66 8.41 -15.66
N ALA A 521 12.80 8.65 -16.31
CA ALA A 521 13.86 7.66 -16.49
C ALA A 521 14.44 7.18 -15.15
N LEU A 522 14.56 8.06 -14.15
CA LEU A 522 15.00 7.67 -12.81
C LEU A 522 13.99 6.77 -12.09
N GLN A 523 12.68 7.02 -12.23
CA GLN A 523 11.62 6.11 -11.71
C GLN A 523 11.64 4.72 -12.37
N LEU A 524 12.18 4.62 -13.57
CA LEU A 524 12.26 3.40 -14.37
C LEU A 524 13.66 2.77 -14.34
N ASN A 525 14.59 3.33 -13.58
CA ASN A 525 15.96 2.85 -13.53
C ASN A 525 16.04 1.47 -12.84
N GLU A 526 16.56 0.48 -13.56
CA GLU A 526 16.66 -0.93 -13.12
C GLU A 526 18.08 -1.31 -12.69
N LEU A 527 19.01 -0.35 -12.60
CA LEU A 527 20.36 -0.58 -12.10
C LEU A 527 20.31 -0.79 -10.58
N SER A 528 20.69 -1.98 -10.13
CA SER A 528 20.52 -2.39 -8.74
C SER A 528 21.80 -2.20 -7.94
N ASP A 529 21.74 -1.37 -6.89
CA ASP A 529 22.86 -1.24 -5.96
C ASP A 529 23.11 -2.52 -5.16
N ARG A 530 22.10 -3.41 -5.04
CA ARG A 530 22.31 -4.76 -4.51
C ARG A 530 23.16 -5.59 -5.46
N ALA A 531 22.78 -5.64 -6.74
CA ALA A 531 23.53 -6.39 -7.74
C ALA A 531 24.98 -5.91 -7.81
N LEU A 532 25.20 -4.60 -7.84
CA LEU A 532 26.54 -4.01 -7.85
C LEU A 532 27.36 -4.36 -6.60
N SER A 533 26.73 -4.47 -5.44
CA SER A 533 27.42 -4.81 -4.20
C SER A 533 27.85 -6.28 -4.15
N TRP A 534 27.11 -7.19 -4.79
CA TRP A 534 27.27 -8.63 -4.59
C TRP A 534 27.64 -9.45 -5.83
N LYS A 535 27.57 -8.89 -7.05
CA LYS A 535 27.85 -9.64 -8.30
C LYS A 535 29.28 -10.20 -8.35
N ASP A 536 30.26 -9.48 -7.80
CA ASP A 536 31.66 -9.90 -7.86
C ASP A 536 31.95 -11.04 -6.88
N TRP A 537 31.20 -11.11 -5.77
CA TRP A 537 31.21 -12.25 -4.88
C TRP A 537 30.64 -13.50 -5.59
N LEU A 538 29.49 -13.37 -6.24
CA LEU A 538 28.93 -14.45 -7.06
C LEU A 538 29.92 -14.89 -8.17
N ALA A 539 30.59 -13.93 -8.82
CA ALA A 539 31.60 -14.23 -9.84
C ALA A 539 32.82 -14.96 -9.26
N LYS A 540 33.28 -14.61 -8.04
CA LYS A 540 34.35 -15.31 -7.32
C LYS A 540 33.95 -16.76 -7.05
N VAL A 541 32.73 -16.98 -6.54
CA VAL A 541 32.17 -18.31 -6.25
C VAL A 541 32.04 -19.15 -7.53
N ALA A 542 31.55 -18.56 -8.62
CA ALA A 542 31.49 -19.21 -9.92
C ALA A 542 32.89 -19.62 -10.43
N ALA A 543 33.87 -18.73 -10.33
CA ALA A 543 35.24 -19.03 -10.74
C ALA A 543 35.88 -20.15 -9.90
N GLY A 544 35.70 -20.10 -8.57
CA GLY A 544 36.22 -21.10 -7.62
C GLY A 544 35.65 -22.50 -7.85
N SER A 545 34.44 -22.59 -8.41
CA SER A 545 33.80 -23.85 -8.79
C SER A 545 34.04 -24.28 -10.25
N GLY A 546 35.00 -23.65 -10.94
CA GLY A 546 35.39 -23.98 -12.32
C GLY A 546 34.50 -23.36 -13.42
N ARG A 547 33.50 -22.54 -13.06
CA ARG A 547 32.55 -21.91 -14.00
C ARG A 547 33.08 -20.55 -14.49
N THR A 548 34.24 -20.57 -15.15
CA THR A 548 34.98 -19.36 -15.54
C THR A 548 34.25 -18.46 -16.54
N ALA A 549 33.46 -19.04 -17.46
CA ALA A 549 32.65 -18.26 -18.42
C ALA A 549 31.57 -17.43 -17.69
N ILE A 550 30.77 -18.07 -16.83
CA ILE A 550 29.75 -17.40 -16.00
C ILE A 550 30.41 -16.31 -15.13
N ALA A 551 31.56 -16.59 -14.52
CA ALA A 551 32.30 -15.59 -13.76
C ALA A 551 32.74 -14.38 -14.60
N GLY A 552 33.13 -14.61 -15.86
CA GLY A 552 33.46 -13.54 -16.81
C GLY A 552 32.25 -12.68 -17.14
N GLU A 553 31.11 -13.31 -17.43
CA GLU A 553 29.85 -12.63 -17.73
C GLU A 553 29.33 -11.81 -16.55
N LEU A 554 29.37 -12.35 -15.32
CA LEU A 554 28.96 -11.63 -14.11
C LEU A 554 29.82 -10.39 -13.83
N ARG A 555 31.14 -10.48 -14.04
CA ARG A 555 32.04 -9.32 -13.89
C ARG A 555 31.77 -8.25 -14.94
N ALA A 556 31.48 -8.67 -16.18
CA ALA A 556 31.16 -7.77 -17.29
C ALA A 556 29.75 -7.17 -17.19
N TRP A 557 28.79 -7.89 -16.60
CA TRP A 557 27.41 -7.44 -16.44
C TRP A 557 27.34 -6.15 -15.60
N ASN A 558 26.62 -5.16 -16.09
CA ASN A 558 26.56 -3.83 -15.49
C ASN A 558 25.72 -3.75 -14.19
N GLY A 559 25.07 -4.83 -13.76
CA GLY A 559 24.19 -4.84 -12.58
C GLY A 559 22.75 -4.39 -12.86
N GLU A 560 22.38 -4.22 -14.13
CA GLU A 560 21.03 -3.86 -14.55
C GLU A 560 20.11 -5.08 -14.51
N MET A 561 19.07 -4.99 -13.68
CA MET A 561 18.06 -6.03 -13.45
C MET A 561 16.96 -5.94 -14.52
N ALA A 562 17.34 -5.86 -15.78
CA ALA A 562 16.39 -5.77 -16.89
C ALA A 562 15.62 -7.08 -17.09
N ALA A 563 14.37 -6.99 -17.54
CA ALA A 563 13.52 -8.16 -17.77
C ALA A 563 14.09 -9.15 -18.81
N ASP A 564 14.95 -8.69 -19.71
CA ASP A 564 15.65 -9.51 -20.71
C ASP A 564 17.09 -9.90 -20.30
N SER A 565 17.52 -9.57 -19.08
CA SER A 565 18.87 -9.84 -18.58
C SER A 565 19.03 -11.26 -18.04
N ASP A 566 19.83 -12.08 -18.72
CA ASP A 566 20.20 -13.44 -18.27
C ASP A 566 21.00 -13.43 -16.96
N MET A 567 22.00 -12.54 -16.85
CA MET A 567 22.79 -12.39 -15.63
C MET A 567 21.97 -11.78 -14.49
N GLY A 568 21.00 -10.91 -14.79
CA GLY A 568 20.02 -10.43 -13.83
C GLY A 568 19.14 -11.57 -13.29
N GLY A 569 18.70 -12.49 -14.16
CA GLY A 569 17.96 -13.68 -13.77
C GLY A 569 18.78 -14.65 -12.90
N LEU A 570 20.03 -14.94 -13.29
CA LEU A 570 20.94 -15.75 -12.49
C LEU A 570 21.20 -15.12 -11.11
N PHE A 571 21.49 -13.81 -11.08
CA PHE A 571 21.72 -13.09 -9.84
C PHE A 571 20.48 -13.10 -8.93
N ALA A 572 19.28 -12.87 -9.48
CA ALA A 572 18.04 -12.92 -8.71
C ALA A 572 17.81 -14.30 -8.07
N LEU A 573 17.96 -15.38 -8.84
CA LEU A 573 17.85 -16.74 -8.31
C LEU A 573 18.87 -17.00 -7.22
N TRP A 574 20.14 -16.70 -7.49
CA TRP A 574 21.22 -16.88 -6.52
C TRP A 574 20.92 -16.13 -5.21
N TRP A 575 20.55 -14.85 -5.31
CA TRP A 575 20.21 -14.02 -4.16
C TRP A 575 19.05 -14.60 -3.36
N HIS A 576 18.04 -15.14 -4.04
CA HIS A 576 16.86 -15.70 -3.39
C HIS A 576 17.07 -17.13 -2.85
N TYR A 577 17.99 -17.91 -3.39
CA TYR A 577 18.42 -19.20 -2.81
C TYR A 577 19.42 -19.02 -1.67
N LEU A 578 20.20 -17.93 -1.64
CA LEU A 578 21.26 -17.70 -0.67
C LEU A 578 20.81 -17.81 0.81
N PRO A 579 19.69 -17.21 1.26
CA PRO A 579 19.23 -17.39 2.64
C PRO A 579 18.98 -18.87 2.97
N ARG A 580 18.37 -19.63 2.05
CA ARG A 580 18.15 -21.07 2.27
C ARG A 580 19.49 -21.78 2.45
N ALA A 581 20.48 -21.50 1.61
CA ALA A 581 21.79 -22.13 1.70
C ALA A 581 22.57 -21.73 2.96
N LEU A 582 22.47 -20.48 3.41
CA LEU A 582 23.08 -19.98 4.64
C LEU A 582 22.50 -20.64 5.89
N PHE A 583 21.23 -21.07 5.85
CA PHE A 583 20.50 -21.58 7.02
C PHE A 583 20.05 -23.04 6.89
N ASN A 584 20.54 -23.77 5.89
CA ASN A 584 20.03 -25.09 5.49
C ASN A 584 20.18 -26.18 6.57
N ASP A 585 21.15 -26.03 7.48
CA ASP A 585 21.36 -26.97 8.60
C ASP A 585 20.36 -26.76 9.75
N HIS A 586 19.46 -25.78 9.62
CA HIS A 586 18.43 -25.46 10.61
C HIS A 586 17.04 -25.66 10.00
N SER A 587 16.58 -26.92 9.99
CA SER A 587 15.28 -27.34 9.40
C SER A 587 14.05 -26.69 10.02
N GLU A 588 14.21 -25.93 11.11
CA GLU A 588 13.13 -25.23 11.81
C GLU A 588 13.00 -23.74 11.38
N ILE A 589 13.91 -23.24 10.53
CA ILE A 589 13.90 -21.84 10.10
C ILE A 589 13.10 -21.66 8.81
N GLU A 590 12.03 -20.89 8.89
CA GLU A 590 11.39 -20.27 7.73
C GLU A 590 12.32 -19.19 7.15
N TRP A 591 13.31 -19.60 6.35
CA TRP A 591 14.32 -18.73 5.71
C TRP A 591 13.69 -17.58 4.92
N THR A 592 12.44 -17.73 4.48
CA THR A 592 11.62 -16.69 3.85
C THR A 592 11.46 -15.45 4.73
N ARG A 593 11.37 -15.64 6.05
CA ARG A 593 11.28 -14.57 7.06
C ARG A 593 12.59 -13.85 7.25
N LEU A 594 13.72 -14.49 6.98
CA LEU A 594 15.05 -13.91 7.21
C LEU A 594 15.55 -13.02 6.06
N ARG A 595 14.95 -13.16 4.87
CA ARG A 595 15.33 -12.42 3.66
C ARG A 595 15.43 -10.89 3.82
N PRO A 596 14.54 -10.19 4.54
CA PRO A 596 14.62 -8.73 4.66
C PRO A 596 15.91 -8.23 5.30
N LEU A 597 16.62 -9.08 6.04
CA LEU A 597 17.83 -8.75 6.78
C LEU A 597 19.12 -9.15 6.05
N LEU A 598 19.03 -9.95 4.98
CA LEU A 598 20.18 -10.51 4.28
C LEU A 598 21.19 -9.43 3.86
N ASP A 599 20.72 -8.33 3.25
CA ASP A 599 21.59 -7.22 2.85
C ASP A 599 22.35 -6.64 4.05
N GLN A 600 21.67 -6.41 5.17
CA GLN A 600 22.28 -5.85 6.38
C GLN A 600 23.31 -6.83 6.98
N TRP A 601 23.01 -8.12 6.97
CA TRP A 601 23.88 -9.15 7.51
C TRP A 601 25.15 -9.34 6.71
N LEU A 602 25.06 -9.31 5.38
CA LEU A 602 26.22 -9.48 4.54
C LEU A 602 27.15 -8.25 4.59
N HIS A 603 26.62 -7.06 4.86
CA HIS A 603 27.44 -5.85 5.07
C HIS A 603 28.05 -5.77 6.48
N ASP A 604 27.57 -6.57 7.44
CA ASP A 604 28.13 -6.60 8.79
C ASP A 604 29.33 -7.58 8.89
N ASP A 605 30.52 -6.99 8.91
CA ASP A 605 31.79 -7.70 9.15
C ASP A 605 32.25 -7.63 10.61
N SER A 606 31.41 -7.12 11.53
CA SER A 606 31.79 -6.96 12.94
C SER A 606 32.01 -8.28 13.70
N GLY A 607 31.75 -9.43 13.06
CA GLY A 607 31.86 -10.77 13.65
C GLY A 607 30.82 -11.04 14.74
N ARG A 608 29.92 -10.08 14.99
CA ARG A 608 28.88 -10.15 16.01
C ARG A 608 27.71 -11.04 15.58
N MET A 609 27.57 -11.28 14.28
CA MET A 609 26.63 -12.25 13.73
C MET A 609 27.13 -13.71 13.81
N PRO A 610 26.27 -14.71 14.09
CA PRO A 610 26.62 -16.12 14.01
C PRO A 610 26.88 -16.57 12.56
N LEU A 611 26.81 -15.66 11.57
CA LEU A 611 27.36 -15.89 10.24
C LEU A 611 28.90 -16.03 10.25
N ALA A 612 29.59 -15.61 11.30
CA ALA A 612 31.05 -15.74 11.41
C ALA A 612 31.52 -17.20 11.47
N GLY A 613 30.64 -18.14 11.87
CA GLY A 613 30.89 -19.58 11.84
C GLY A 613 30.38 -20.29 10.58
N LEU A 614 29.61 -19.60 9.73
CA LEU A 614 29.05 -20.16 8.50
C LEU A 614 30.02 -19.94 7.34
N ASP A 615 30.28 -21.00 6.58
CA ASP A 615 31.04 -20.88 5.34
C ASP A 615 30.19 -20.19 4.27
N ARG A 616 30.28 -18.84 4.24
CA ARG A 616 29.53 -17.99 3.32
C ARG A 616 29.82 -18.34 1.86
N ASP A 617 31.08 -18.65 1.52
CA ASP A 617 31.47 -19.00 0.15
C ASP A 617 30.87 -20.36 -0.25
N GLN A 618 30.83 -21.33 0.66
CA GLN A 618 30.14 -22.60 0.42
C GLN A 618 28.62 -22.45 0.30
N ALA A 619 27.98 -21.62 1.15
CA ALA A 619 26.55 -21.35 1.03
C ALA A 619 26.22 -20.63 -0.28
N ALA A 620 27.04 -19.66 -0.69
CA ALA A 620 26.91 -19.00 -1.98
C ALA A 620 27.12 -19.96 -3.15
N LEU A 621 28.02 -20.93 -3.03
CA LEU A 621 28.20 -21.99 -4.02
C LEU A 621 26.95 -22.87 -4.12
N THR A 622 26.41 -23.34 -3.00
CA THR A 622 25.17 -24.12 -2.96
C THR A 622 24.01 -23.35 -3.61
N ALA A 623 23.85 -22.07 -3.29
CA ALA A 623 22.84 -21.22 -3.90
C ALA A 623 23.05 -21.03 -5.41
N LEU A 624 24.30 -20.95 -5.87
CA LEU A 624 24.63 -20.89 -7.30
C LEU A 624 24.27 -22.22 -7.98
N GLU A 625 24.53 -23.36 -7.36
CA GLU A 625 24.17 -24.67 -7.89
C GLU A 625 22.65 -24.83 -8.00
N ASP A 626 21.89 -24.39 -7.00
CA ASP A 626 20.42 -24.38 -7.04
C ASP A 626 19.88 -23.45 -8.13
N ALA A 627 20.45 -22.25 -8.28
CA ALA A 627 20.11 -21.34 -9.37
C ALA A 627 20.38 -21.98 -10.75
N LEU A 628 21.50 -22.69 -10.91
CA LEU A 628 21.85 -23.35 -12.16
C LEU A 628 21.00 -24.59 -12.48
N LYS A 629 20.39 -25.24 -11.49
CA LYS A 629 19.40 -26.31 -11.71
C LYS A 629 18.14 -25.78 -12.38
N VAL A 630 17.71 -24.55 -12.03
CA VAL A 630 16.63 -23.84 -12.72
C VAL A 630 17.08 -23.42 -14.13
N GLY A 631 18.35 -23.03 -14.24
CA GLY A 631 19.01 -22.61 -15.46
C GLY A 631 19.16 -21.09 -15.57
N ILE A 632 20.05 -20.66 -16.46
CA ILE A 632 20.24 -19.24 -16.77
C ILE A 632 19.14 -18.83 -17.75
N HIS A 633 18.28 -17.91 -17.30
CA HIS A 633 17.15 -17.40 -18.06
C HIS A 633 17.07 -15.88 -17.89
N PRO A 634 16.44 -15.16 -18.84
CA PRO A 634 16.17 -13.75 -18.66
C PRO A 634 15.33 -13.51 -17.41
N LEU A 635 15.61 -12.45 -16.66
CA LEU A 635 14.92 -12.15 -15.39
C LEU A 635 13.39 -12.21 -15.53
N GLY A 636 12.81 -11.58 -16.55
CA GLY A 636 11.36 -11.54 -16.79
C GLY A 636 10.71 -12.89 -17.11
N ARG A 637 11.50 -13.92 -17.44
CA ARG A 637 11.00 -15.29 -17.60
C ARG A 637 10.67 -15.92 -16.24
N ILE A 638 11.46 -15.61 -15.22
CA ILE A 638 11.30 -16.14 -13.86
C ILE A 638 10.60 -15.15 -12.93
N GLN A 639 10.73 -13.85 -13.20
CA GLN A 639 10.18 -12.73 -12.43
C GLN A 639 8.97 -12.13 -13.15
N GLN A 640 7.79 -12.39 -12.59
CA GLN A 640 6.53 -12.08 -13.26
C GLN A 640 5.51 -11.42 -12.32
N LEU A 641 4.80 -10.42 -12.84
CA LEU A 641 3.63 -9.82 -12.20
C LEU A 641 2.35 -10.47 -12.75
N THR A 642 1.49 -10.95 -11.86
CA THR A 642 0.12 -11.35 -12.23
C THR A 642 -0.86 -10.61 -11.34
N ILE A 643 -1.63 -9.71 -11.94
CA ILE A 643 -2.60 -8.87 -11.23
C ILE A 643 -3.95 -9.58 -11.24
N ARG A 644 -4.57 -9.79 -10.07
CA ARG A 644 -5.81 -10.56 -9.93
C ARG A 644 -6.87 -9.77 -9.18
N HIS A 645 -8.06 -9.68 -9.74
CA HIS A 645 -9.24 -9.28 -8.96
C HIS A 645 -9.53 -10.33 -7.87
N PRO A 646 -10.05 -9.96 -6.68
CA PRO A 646 -10.41 -10.92 -5.62
C PRO A 646 -11.28 -12.11 -6.08
N LEU A 647 -12.18 -11.87 -7.05
CA LEU A 647 -13.04 -12.91 -7.62
C LEU A 647 -12.32 -13.88 -8.57
N ALA A 648 -11.12 -13.55 -9.04
CA ALA A 648 -10.36 -14.38 -9.97
C ALA A 648 -9.88 -15.70 -9.34
N ARG A 649 -10.06 -15.88 -8.03
CA ARG A 649 -9.86 -17.17 -7.32
C ARG A 649 -10.67 -18.31 -7.94
N ASN A 650 -11.81 -18.02 -8.57
CA ASN A 650 -12.56 -18.99 -9.35
C ASN A 650 -12.19 -18.88 -10.85
N PRO A 651 -11.57 -19.91 -11.47
CA PRO A 651 -11.12 -19.84 -12.86
C PRO A 651 -12.24 -19.63 -13.90
N LEU A 652 -13.45 -20.11 -13.63
CA LEU A 652 -14.59 -19.92 -14.53
C LEU A 652 -15.06 -18.47 -14.50
N ILE A 653 -15.12 -17.87 -13.31
CA ILE A 653 -15.46 -16.44 -13.14
C ILE A 653 -14.38 -15.55 -13.75
N ASP A 654 -13.10 -15.87 -13.52
CA ASP A 654 -11.98 -15.13 -14.12
C ASP A 654 -12.06 -15.12 -15.64
N ARG A 655 -12.23 -16.30 -16.26
CA ARG A 655 -12.35 -16.40 -17.73
C ARG A 655 -13.59 -15.69 -18.26
N TRP A 656 -14.69 -15.69 -17.51
CA TRP A 656 -15.96 -15.08 -17.92
C TRP A 656 -15.91 -13.55 -17.92
N LEU A 657 -15.30 -12.98 -16.89
CA LEU A 657 -15.25 -11.53 -16.67
C LEU A 657 -13.92 -10.89 -17.10
N GLY A 658 -12.89 -11.67 -17.38
CA GLY A 658 -11.56 -11.19 -17.72
C GLY A 658 -10.93 -10.44 -16.54
N LEU A 659 -10.68 -11.12 -15.42
CA LEU A 659 -10.30 -10.48 -14.15
C LEU A 659 -8.80 -10.47 -13.87
N THR A 660 -8.05 -11.36 -14.50
CA THR A 660 -6.60 -11.47 -14.35
C THR A 660 -5.86 -10.72 -15.46
N ARG A 661 -4.73 -10.11 -15.13
CA ARG A 661 -3.73 -9.59 -16.08
C ARG A 661 -2.38 -10.23 -15.83
N GLY A 662 -1.72 -10.63 -16.91
CA GLY A 662 -0.44 -11.32 -16.87
C GLY A 662 -0.55 -12.84 -17.02
N PRO A 663 0.53 -13.57 -16.74
CA PRO A 663 1.79 -13.06 -16.18
C PRO A 663 2.51 -12.08 -17.11
N LEU A 664 3.08 -11.02 -16.53
CA LEU A 664 3.82 -9.97 -17.22
C LEU A 664 5.29 -10.06 -16.81
N PRO A 665 6.27 -10.09 -17.73
CA PRO A 665 7.68 -10.00 -17.38
C PRO A 665 7.98 -8.62 -16.77
N VAL A 666 8.77 -8.59 -15.72
CA VAL A 666 9.13 -7.35 -15.00
C VAL A 666 10.62 -7.34 -14.63
N GLY A 667 11.26 -6.19 -14.85
CA GLY A 667 12.61 -5.90 -14.39
C GLY A 667 12.61 -5.26 -12.99
N GLY A 668 13.80 -4.85 -12.56
CA GLY A 668 14.05 -4.27 -11.25
C GLY A 668 14.12 -5.29 -10.12
N ASP A 669 14.57 -4.83 -8.95
CA ASP A 669 14.58 -5.57 -7.70
C ASP A 669 14.44 -4.60 -6.50
N ALA A 670 14.57 -5.09 -5.27
CA ALA A 670 14.49 -4.21 -4.09
C ALA A 670 15.68 -3.24 -3.91
N GLY A 671 16.71 -3.32 -4.77
CA GLY A 671 17.89 -2.46 -4.79
C GLY A 671 17.90 -1.42 -5.91
N SER A 672 17.00 -1.49 -6.89
CA SER A 672 16.83 -0.50 -7.96
C SER A 672 15.75 0.55 -7.66
N PRO A 673 15.81 1.77 -8.23
CA PRO A 673 14.73 2.75 -8.15
C PRO A 673 13.39 2.24 -8.69
N ASN A 674 13.38 1.58 -9.86
CA ASN A 674 12.22 0.83 -10.36
C ASN A 674 12.10 -0.47 -9.58
N VAL A 675 11.35 -0.44 -8.48
CA VAL A 675 11.35 -1.54 -7.53
C VAL A 675 10.48 -2.70 -7.98
N ALA A 676 11.03 -3.91 -7.85
CA ALA A 676 10.26 -5.14 -7.79
C ALA A 676 10.44 -5.85 -6.44
N TYR A 677 9.35 -5.95 -5.67
CA TYR A 677 9.29 -6.82 -4.51
C TYR A 677 8.56 -8.10 -4.84
N VAL A 678 9.24 -9.23 -4.63
CA VAL A 678 8.78 -10.54 -5.07
C VAL A 678 8.58 -11.49 -3.89
N SER A 679 7.64 -12.42 -4.03
CA SER A 679 7.72 -13.71 -3.34
C SER A 679 8.51 -14.67 -4.22
N PHE A 680 9.17 -15.65 -3.60
CA PHE A 680 9.99 -16.61 -4.33
C PHE A 680 9.61 -18.02 -3.93
N ASP A 681 9.30 -18.83 -4.93
CA ASP A 681 9.04 -20.26 -4.82
C ASP A 681 10.33 -21.02 -5.20
N PRO A 682 10.99 -21.67 -4.22
CA PRO A 682 12.26 -22.35 -4.45
C PRO A 682 12.14 -23.61 -5.30
N ASP A 683 10.96 -24.23 -5.38
CA ASP A 683 10.77 -25.49 -6.10
C ASP A 683 10.64 -25.26 -7.60
N SER A 684 9.96 -24.17 -7.98
CA SER A 684 9.80 -23.78 -9.39
C SER A 684 10.82 -22.75 -9.88
N GLY A 685 11.59 -22.14 -8.97
CA GLY A 685 12.49 -21.03 -9.30
C GLY A 685 11.75 -19.76 -9.73
N ARG A 686 10.46 -19.61 -9.36
CA ARG A 686 9.62 -18.49 -9.79
C ARG A 686 9.62 -17.36 -8.76
N LEU A 687 9.73 -16.15 -9.28
CA LEU A 687 9.67 -14.89 -8.56
C LEU A 687 8.35 -14.19 -8.93
N ALA A 688 7.38 -14.21 -8.02
CA ALA A 688 6.10 -13.53 -8.25
C ALA A 688 6.16 -12.11 -7.68
N MET A 689 6.15 -11.10 -8.55
CA MET A 689 6.08 -9.71 -8.13
C MET A 689 4.75 -9.46 -7.40
N ARG A 690 4.87 -8.88 -6.21
CA ARG A 690 3.76 -8.52 -5.32
C ARG A 690 3.58 -7.01 -5.27
N ALA A 691 4.68 -6.27 -5.15
CA ALA A 691 4.68 -4.82 -5.02
C ALA A 691 5.69 -4.13 -5.93
N GLY A 692 5.36 -2.90 -6.32
CA GLY A 692 6.12 -1.99 -7.16
C GLY A 692 5.40 -0.65 -7.27
N ALA A 693 5.76 0.18 -8.25
CA ALA A 693 5.18 1.53 -8.36
C ALA A 693 3.68 1.45 -8.59
N SER A 694 2.89 1.89 -7.61
CA SER A 694 1.42 1.84 -7.64
C SER A 694 0.79 3.02 -8.38
N MET A 695 1.55 4.10 -8.48
CA MET A 695 1.39 5.19 -9.42
C MET A 695 2.76 5.80 -9.69
N ARG A 696 2.86 6.64 -10.72
CA ARG A 696 4.00 7.52 -10.95
C ARG A 696 3.47 8.89 -11.31
N TYR A 697 4.03 9.94 -10.73
CA TYR A 697 3.81 11.28 -11.24
C TYR A 697 5.12 12.06 -11.41
N VAL A 698 5.07 13.04 -12.32
CA VAL A 698 6.11 14.05 -12.53
C VAL A 698 5.45 15.41 -12.72
N MET A 699 5.94 16.42 -12.00
CA MET A 699 5.55 17.82 -12.07
C MET A 699 6.76 18.66 -12.50
N ASP A 700 6.52 19.59 -13.42
CA ASP A 700 7.46 20.66 -13.81
C ASP A 700 6.72 21.99 -13.70
N TRP A 701 7.17 22.85 -12.79
CA TRP A 701 6.51 24.12 -12.50
C TRP A 701 6.57 25.12 -13.65
N ALA A 702 7.37 24.87 -14.69
CA ALA A 702 7.36 25.68 -15.91
C ALA A 702 6.03 25.57 -16.68
N ASP A 703 5.33 24.43 -16.55
CA ASP A 703 4.04 24.20 -17.20
C ASP A 703 3.17 23.21 -16.38
N VAL A 704 2.25 23.77 -15.60
CA VAL A 704 1.31 22.98 -14.77
C VAL A 704 0.37 22.09 -15.60
N ASP A 705 0.12 22.42 -16.87
CA ASP A 705 -0.73 21.61 -17.78
C ASP A 705 -0.01 20.37 -18.31
N ARG A 706 1.29 20.28 -18.04
CA ARG A 706 2.16 19.16 -18.37
C ARG A 706 2.36 18.20 -17.19
N PHE A 707 1.70 18.38 -16.04
CA PHE A 707 1.67 17.39 -14.96
C PHE A 707 1.33 16.00 -15.52
N SER A 708 2.13 14.99 -15.19
CA SER A 708 1.86 13.61 -15.61
C SER A 708 1.58 12.71 -14.43
N LEU A 709 0.59 11.83 -14.58
CA LEU A 709 0.18 10.86 -13.56
C LEU A 709 -0.25 9.55 -14.23
N ASN A 710 0.38 8.46 -13.85
CA ASN A 710 0.10 7.11 -14.31
C ASN A 710 -0.30 6.23 -13.14
N LEU A 711 -1.44 5.54 -13.26
CA LEU A 711 -1.82 4.46 -12.35
C LEU A 711 -1.31 3.11 -12.87
N THR A 712 -1.23 2.07 -12.03
CA THR A 712 -0.87 0.71 -12.51
C THR A 712 -1.98 0.08 -13.37
N LEU A 713 -3.24 0.30 -12.99
CA LEU A 713 -4.45 -0.14 -13.69
C LEU A 713 -5.31 1.09 -14.02
N GLY A 714 -6.58 0.91 -14.38
CA GLY A 714 -7.48 2.02 -14.66
C GLY A 714 -8.18 2.62 -13.43
N GLN A 715 -9.04 3.60 -13.73
CA GLN A 715 -9.87 4.31 -12.74
C GLN A 715 -10.97 3.46 -12.10
N SER A 716 -11.35 2.32 -12.70
CA SER A 716 -12.52 1.54 -12.31
C SER A 716 -12.18 0.18 -11.69
N GLY A 717 -12.91 -0.19 -10.65
CA GLY A 717 -12.95 -1.57 -10.14
C GLY A 717 -13.96 -2.46 -10.87
N ASN A 718 -14.70 -1.91 -11.84
CA ASN A 718 -15.68 -2.67 -12.61
C ASN A 718 -15.02 -3.28 -13.86
N PRO A 719 -14.98 -4.61 -14.03
CA PRO A 719 -14.33 -5.26 -15.18
C PRO A 719 -15.01 -4.99 -16.52
N PHE A 720 -16.22 -4.40 -16.52
CA PHE A 720 -16.90 -3.96 -17.74
C PHE A 720 -16.60 -2.49 -18.09
N SER A 721 -15.96 -1.73 -17.21
CA SER A 721 -15.57 -0.36 -17.50
C SER A 721 -14.42 -0.36 -18.53
N PRO A 722 -14.43 0.56 -19.52
CA PRO A 722 -13.26 0.75 -20.39
C PRO A 722 -12.02 1.23 -19.62
N HIS A 723 -12.19 1.74 -18.40
CA HIS A 723 -11.13 2.23 -17.53
C HIS A 723 -10.80 1.23 -16.42
N PHE A 724 -10.89 -0.08 -16.67
CA PHE A 724 -10.48 -1.10 -15.69
C PHE A 724 -8.94 -1.26 -15.61
N ASP A 725 -8.26 -1.23 -16.75
CA ASP A 725 -6.84 -1.56 -16.90
C ASP A 725 -6.12 -0.74 -17.97
N ASP A 726 -6.73 0.36 -18.43
CA ASP A 726 -6.29 1.10 -19.62
C ASP A 726 -4.94 1.81 -19.44
N PHE A 727 -4.48 2.06 -18.22
CA PHE A 727 -3.11 2.54 -17.96
C PHE A 727 -2.03 1.46 -18.04
N LEU A 728 -2.38 0.16 -18.00
CA LEU A 728 -1.40 -0.91 -17.73
C LEU A 728 -0.21 -0.89 -18.69
N ASN A 729 -0.43 -0.63 -19.99
CA ASN A 729 0.65 -0.57 -20.96
C ASN A 729 1.53 0.68 -20.81
N ASP A 730 0.95 1.83 -20.49
CA ASP A 730 1.68 3.07 -20.25
C ASP A 730 2.51 2.96 -18.97
N TRP A 731 1.94 2.39 -17.90
CA TRP A 731 2.64 2.10 -16.66
C TRP A 731 3.84 1.17 -16.86
N ARG A 732 3.68 0.10 -17.67
CA ARG A 732 4.75 -0.85 -17.99
C ARG A 732 5.87 -0.24 -18.81
N SER A 733 5.51 0.59 -19.80
CA SER A 733 6.49 1.24 -20.68
C SER A 733 7.06 2.53 -20.11
N GLY A 734 6.53 3.00 -18.97
CA GLY A 734 6.91 4.28 -18.40
C GLY A 734 6.43 5.50 -19.18
N ARG A 735 5.47 5.32 -20.10
CA ARG A 735 4.94 6.41 -20.93
C ARG A 735 4.09 7.35 -20.08
N PRO A 736 4.46 8.62 -19.91
CA PRO A 736 3.69 9.53 -19.05
C PRO A 736 2.32 9.85 -19.65
N TRP A 737 1.27 9.77 -18.83
CA TRP A 737 -0.05 10.29 -19.16
C TRP A 737 -0.20 11.71 -18.63
N THR A 738 -0.49 12.69 -19.51
CA THR A 738 -0.60 14.09 -19.11
C THR A 738 -1.99 14.41 -18.58
N VAL A 739 -2.03 15.03 -17.40
CA VAL A 739 -3.21 15.31 -16.61
C VAL A 739 -3.25 16.83 -16.39
N PRO A 740 -3.84 17.60 -17.32
CA PRO A 740 -3.78 19.06 -17.28
C PRO A 740 -4.59 19.64 -16.11
N TRP A 741 -4.21 20.86 -15.74
CA TRP A 741 -4.76 21.63 -14.64
C TRP A 741 -5.75 22.71 -15.12
N GLY A 742 -5.28 23.55 -16.05
CA GLY A 742 -5.99 24.69 -16.58
C GLY A 742 -7.28 24.26 -17.29
N ARG A 743 -8.38 24.93 -16.92
CA ARG A 743 -9.73 24.62 -17.42
C ARG A 743 -9.81 24.55 -18.94
N ALA A 744 -9.20 25.49 -19.66
CA ALA A 744 -9.21 25.50 -21.13
C ALA A 744 -8.56 24.25 -21.73
N THR A 745 -7.42 23.82 -21.18
CA THR A 745 -6.71 22.61 -21.61
C THR A 745 -7.48 21.34 -21.24
N VAL A 746 -8.13 21.33 -20.07
CA VAL A 746 -9.05 20.26 -19.66
C VAL A 746 -10.21 20.14 -20.65
N GLU A 747 -10.91 21.24 -20.94
CA GLU A 747 -12.05 21.26 -21.86
C GLU A 747 -11.66 20.79 -23.26
N ALA A 748 -10.48 21.19 -23.76
CA ALA A 748 -9.97 20.77 -25.05
C ALA A 748 -9.64 19.26 -25.13
N ARG A 749 -9.37 18.60 -24.00
CA ARG A 749 -9.03 17.17 -23.91
C ARG A 749 -10.18 16.28 -23.43
N ALA A 750 -11.24 16.88 -22.91
CA ALA A 750 -12.39 16.16 -22.36
C ALA A 750 -13.03 15.25 -23.42
N GLN A 751 -13.21 13.98 -23.08
CA GLN A 751 -13.90 12.99 -23.91
C GLN A 751 -15.39 12.92 -23.62
N SER A 752 -15.76 13.20 -22.37
CA SER A 752 -17.16 13.18 -21.95
C SER A 752 -17.42 14.17 -20.82
N ARG A 753 -18.70 14.50 -20.64
CA ARG A 753 -19.19 15.44 -19.64
C ARG A 753 -20.38 14.86 -18.91
N LEU A 754 -20.26 14.74 -17.59
CA LEU A 754 -21.35 14.43 -16.67
C LEU A 754 -21.70 15.69 -15.88
N GLU A 755 -22.98 15.91 -15.65
CA GLU A 755 -23.49 17.05 -14.88
C GLU A 755 -24.36 16.55 -13.74
N PHE A 756 -24.03 16.95 -12.51
CA PHE A 756 -24.90 16.75 -11.37
C PHE A 756 -25.80 17.97 -11.16
N ARG A 757 -27.10 17.72 -10.99
CA ARG A 757 -28.09 18.75 -10.71
C ARG A 757 -28.68 18.55 -9.31
N PRO A 758 -29.00 19.64 -8.59
CA PRO A 758 -29.80 19.54 -7.36
C PRO A 758 -31.10 18.77 -7.64
N GLN A 759 -31.46 17.86 -6.73
CA GLN A 759 -32.72 17.11 -6.76
C GLN A 759 -33.78 17.73 -5.87
#